data_AF-A0A3R7AYL7-F1
#
_entry.id   AF-A0A3R7AYL7-F1
#
_cell.length_a   1.000
_cell.length_b   1.000
_cell.length_c   1.000
_cell.angle_alpha   90.00
_cell.angle_beta   90.00
_cell.angle_gamma   90.00
#
_symmetry.space_group_name_H-M   'P 1'
#
loop_
_entity.id
_entity.type
_entity.pdbx_description
1 polymer ?
#
loop_
_entity_poly.entity_id
_entity_poly.type
_entity_poly.pdbx_seq_one_letter_code
_entity_poly.pdbx_strand_id
1 'polypeptide(L)'
;DKSTLTQTNDKGETLLHVLAQQSVEFQGAVRAVAWQLIDAGVSVSATTNQGATAMHFAAIHGDLNLLRFLLHLDPSLVHTLTKSNESPLVFAFKHSTEKYPNALLRSLVFLGRSKANVAQPDAHGHTVLSLVLDRFLDHRTMSQTSQVVLLDLVEFLLQECKVSPNGRFPTTASFVCSPQTNEIVKCVTPLIRAVHISSVFLREHALAMLLHHGANVVETDDQGNTVLMHAVVQNHLDDLRICLGLVPYAERRTPRANGSFENVHIVELLLKHKVSIEALDKRKVSAVDLAKLQHSGILLGLLTNSKVVARDVDTCETYAAIPPVDHDATVYLSQCQARGLVKTVPIPLVKSPLCQAGPGANVHVNGVTEFSVLLSKVDVQAGQHGVNVFYRMQVVHNVVQDVFVLFTNWGRMGESGKYQHTPFKCVTSAEDEFKKIFKSKTGNVFGHDLFVKKIGKYMVNPRRRSRHEYHESVTASFSSTSLTHPKSILDNVVQQILGVVTDLKCLEQAATGYDHSLRDMPLVELEPSVLATALDRLSEIKTILDENASVLKKMNSTDQPLEPAQIGALADSWRAATDGIAEKSSRYFELVPRSDASCDDVPLASFLTVDDVNKEITRVRHLLDVAHTSKIILGAKANAVHPLDYCYDAMQVHLTPASTADVDVISAYFEAGFSRKPSTHKVTRVLKVQRKGEAECMQDIAVPGHHTLLWHGTKKSNLMGILSRGLCIAPPEAPTTGYAFGKGIYFADSAEKSFNYCGSDPYTLPDKRKVHYMLLCDVALGTTHRVVEPEYREVAADGTHSTFAMAKYQPNPHDTLVTPIGSCRVPLGKLQQLGEEISLPSAWAIGNIPDFSKSTVRPWMLQTSRLDRAGLALLDKALLTGQTKVEWENSLEVPLQPLHIFGERWAKVTKLELQVEAKEFYVNGRERIVRCHVTLEFENSTKYSYSAHKYFDVVTNESLANGFKFHLERPALTHNEFIVYNQAQVKIAYLVEIEVA
;
A
#
# COMPACT_ATOMS: atom_id res chain seq x y z
N ASP A 1 -58.86 29.79 51.43
CA ASP A 1 -59.36 30.96 50.68
C ASP A 1 -59.43 30.56 49.20
N LYS A 2 -60.49 30.90 48.46
CA LYS A 2 -60.54 30.60 47.01
C LYS A 2 -59.74 31.62 46.19
N SER A 3 -59.52 32.84 46.71
CA SER A 3 -58.83 33.91 46.00
C SER A 3 -57.35 33.63 45.73
N THR A 4 -56.71 32.74 46.52
CA THR A 4 -55.31 32.36 46.33
C THR A 4 -55.11 31.37 45.17
N LEU A 5 -56.16 30.67 44.71
CA LEU A 5 -56.05 29.72 43.60
C LEU A 5 -55.96 30.40 42.23
N THR A 6 -56.51 31.62 42.12
CA THR A 6 -56.52 32.42 40.89
C THR A 6 -55.42 33.48 40.83
N GLN A 7 -54.61 33.62 41.88
CA GLN A 7 -53.44 34.51 41.89
C GLN A 7 -52.34 33.99 40.95
N THR A 8 -51.56 34.92 40.42
CA THR A 8 -50.33 34.67 39.68
C THR A 8 -49.10 34.95 40.54
N ASN A 9 -47.98 34.30 40.23
CA ASN A 9 -46.68 34.65 40.80
C ASN A 9 -46.03 35.84 40.05
N ASP A 10 -44.82 36.24 40.46
CA ASP A 10 -44.06 37.35 39.86
C ASP A 10 -43.75 37.19 38.35
N LYS A 11 -43.87 35.97 37.81
CA LYS A 11 -43.72 35.67 36.37
C LYS A 11 -45.04 35.72 35.61
N GLY A 12 -46.16 35.98 36.28
CA GLY A 12 -47.51 35.89 35.71
C GLY A 12 -48.02 34.44 35.58
N GLU A 13 -47.36 33.46 36.21
CA GLU A 13 -47.77 32.06 36.12
C GLU A 13 -48.93 31.77 37.08
N THR A 14 -50.03 31.20 36.55
CA THR A 14 -51.10 30.59 37.36
C THR A 14 -50.71 29.18 37.80
N LEU A 15 -51.44 28.59 38.76
CA LEU A 15 -51.25 27.20 39.18
C LEU A 15 -51.33 26.19 38.02
N LEU A 16 -52.10 26.50 36.96
CA LEU A 16 -52.18 25.67 35.75
C LEU A 16 -50.87 25.70 34.92
N HIS A 17 -50.16 26.83 34.91
CA HIS A 17 -48.83 26.92 34.30
C HIS A 17 -47.79 26.12 35.08
N VAL A 18 -47.82 26.23 36.42
CA VAL A 18 -46.90 25.47 37.30
C VAL A 18 -47.12 23.96 37.17
N LEU A 19 -48.39 23.53 37.03
CA LEU A 19 -48.76 22.13 36.73
C LEU A 19 -48.22 21.70 35.36
N ALA A 20 -48.36 22.53 34.32
CA ALA A 20 -47.89 22.24 32.97
C ALA A 20 -46.34 22.25 32.82
N GLN A 21 -45.62 22.82 33.77
CA GLN A 21 -44.14 22.77 33.87
C GLN A 21 -43.63 21.50 34.56
N GLN A 22 -44.50 20.65 35.14
CA GLN A 22 -44.07 19.40 35.76
C GLN A 22 -43.91 18.30 34.71
N SER A 23 -42.81 17.55 34.79
CA SER A 23 -42.58 16.34 33.98
C SER A 23 -43.32 15.12 34.53
N VAL A 24 -44.61 15.25 34.84
CA VAL A 24 -45.46 14.21 35.43
C VAL A 24 -46.65 13.98 34.51
N GLU A 25 -46.91 12.72 34.14
CA GLU A 25 -48.03 12.39 33.25
C GLU A 25 -49.37 12.91 33.78
N PHE A 26 -50.15 13.52 32.88
CA PHE A 26 -51.49 14.04 33.14
C PHE A 26 -52.55 12.93 33.29
N GLN A 27 -52.44 12.18 34.38
CA GLN A 27 -53.33 11.09 34.77
C GLN A 27 -53.72 11.19 36.26
N GLY A 28 -54.74 10.45 36.66
CA GLY A 28 -55.17 10.32 38.05
C GLY A 28 -55.31 11.66 38.80
N ALA A 29 -54.51 11.83 39.85
CA ALA A 29 -54.52 13.01 40.70
C ALA A 29 -54.18 14.31 39.96
N VAL A 30 -53.24 14.32 39.01
CA VAL A 30 -52.84 15.53 38.27
C VAL A 30 -54.00 16.05 37.44
N ARG A 31 -54.73 15.14 36.77
CA ARG A 31 -55.94 15.48 36.01
C ARG A 31 -57.08 15.96 36.91
N ALA A 32 -57.24 15.39 38.11
CA ALA A 32 -58.25 15.83 39.07
C ALA A 32 -57.94 17.23 39.63
N VAL A 33 -56.68 17.52 39.97
CA VAL A 33 -56.23 18.86 40.39
C VAL A 33 -56.47 19.88 39.28
N ALA A 34 -56.15 19.56 38.03
CA ALA A 34 -56.38 20.46 36.91
C ALA A 34 -57.88 20.82 36.74
N TRP A 35 -58.79 19.83 36.82
CA TRP A 35 -60.24 20.12 36.84
C TRP A 35 -60.65 21.03 38.00
N GLN A 36 -60.17 20.76 39.22
CA GLN A 36 -60.46 21.59 40.39
C GLN A 36 -59.93 23.03 40.25
N LEU A 37 -58.81 23.25 39.55
CA LEU A 37 -58.32 24.60 39.22
C LEU A 37 -59.25 25.33 38.25
N ILE A 38 -59.78 24.62 37.23
CA ILE A 38 -60.76 25.22 36.30
C ILE A 38 -62.08 25.55 37.03
N ASP A 39 -62.60 24.63 37.85
CA ASP A 39 -63.80 24.85 38.67
C ASP A 39 -63.61 25.98 39.72
N ALA A 40 -62.37 26.25 40.12
CA ALA A 40 -62.01 27.37 40.98
C ALA A 40 -61.89 28.72 40.23
N GLY A 41 -62.03 28.73 38.91
CA GLY A 41 -61.97 29.93 38.07
C GLY A 41 -60.59 30.28 37.51
N VAL A 42 -59.62 29.35 37.53
CA VAL A 42 -58.33 29.56 36.85
C VAL A 42 -58.53 29.52 35.34
N SER A 43 -58.27 30.63 34.66
CA SER A 43 -58.40 30.69 33.19
C SER A 43 -57.40 29.77 32.49
N VAL A 44 -57.90 28.95 31.56
CA VAL A 44 -57.10 28.08 30.67
C VAL A 44 -56.25 28.90 29.70
N SER A 45 -56.76 30.06 29.28
CA SER A 45 -56.12 30.99 28.34
C SER A 45 -55.35 32.13 29.02
N ALA A 46 -55.13 32.02 30.33
CA ALA A 46 -54.17 32.89 31.02
C ALA A 46 -52.78 32.79 30.37
N THR A 47 -52.07 33.92 30.32
CA THR A 47 -50.70 34.00 29.80
C THR A 47 -49.75 34.52 30.88
N THR A 48 -48.50 34.05 30.84
CA THR A 48 -47.42 34.58 31.68
C THR A 48 -47.00 35.98 31.23
N ASN A 49 -46.09 36.62 31.98
CA ASN A 49 -45.48 37.90 31.60
C ASN A 49 -44.75 37.85 30.24
N GLN A 50 -44.44 36.66 29.71
CA GLN A 50 -43.85 36.45 28.38
C GLN A 50 -44.89 36.11 27.29
N GLY A 51 -46.18 36.03 27.62
CA GLY A 51 -47.25 35.65 26.70
C GLY A 51 -47.44 34.14 26.52
N ALA A 52 -46.67 33.29 27.20
CA ALA A 52 -46.80 31.85 27.13
C ALA A 52 -48.04 31.37 27.92
N THR A 53 -48.80 30.44 27.35
CA THR A 53 -49.92 29.75 28.01
C THR A 53 -49.48 28.41 28.61
N ALA A 54 -50.31 27.76 29.43
CA ALA A 54 -50.07 26.39 29.90
C ALA A 54 -49.79 25.39 28.76
N MET A 55 -50.32 25.62 27.55
CA MET A 55 -50.06 24.78 26.37
C MET A 55 -48.62 24.85 25.88
N HIS A 56 -47.96 26.01 26.02
CA HIS A 56 -46.55 26.18 25.63
C HIS A 56 -45.64 25.30 26.49
N PHE A 57 -45.92 25.21 27.79
CA PHE A 57 -45.20 24.34 28.72
C PHE A 57 -45.53 22.85 28.51
N ALA A 58 -46.80 22.51 28.32
CA ALA A 58 -47.22 21.13 28.01
C ALA A 58 -46.55 20.58 26.73
N ALA A 59 -46.32 21.44 25.73
CA ALA A 59 -45.66 21.08 24.49
C ALA A 59 -44.16 20.77 24.64
N ILE A 60 -43.47 21.29 25.67
CA ILE A 60 -42.05 20.96 25.97
C ILE A 60 -41.89 19.48 26.29
N HIS A 61 -42.83 18.92 27.06
CA HIS A 61 -42.75 17.57 27.62
C HIS A 61 -43.48 16.50 26.79
N GLY A 62 -44.21 16.89 25.73
CA GLY A 62 -44.94 15.95 24.88
C GLY A 62 -46.11 15.25 25.58
N ASP A 63 -46.69 15.87 26.62
CA ASP A 63 -47.85 15.31 27.32
C ASP A 63 -49.11 15.48 26.48
N LEU A 64 -49.41 14.45 25.69
CA LEU A 64 -50.59 14.36 24.84
C LEU A 64 -51.91 14.42 25.61
N ASN A 65 -51.94 14.02 26.89
CA ASN A 65 -53.14 14.05 27.71
C ASN A 65 -53.44 15.47 28.20
N LEU A 66 -52.41 16.21 28.62
CA LEU A 66 -52.52 17.62 28.98
C LEU A 66 -52.82 18.50 27.75
N LEU A 67 -52.11 18.30 26.63
CA LEU A 67 -52.37 19.03 25.39
C LEU A 67 -53.81 18.81 24.89
N ARG A 68 -54.30 17.57 24.93
CA ARG A 68 -55.70 17.23 24.60
C ARG A 68 -56.70 17.85 25.58
N PHE A 69 -56.40 17.87 26.87
CA PHE A 69 -57.25 18.51 27.88
C PHE A 69 -57.37 20.02 27.66
N LEU A 70 -56.25 20.70 27.40
CA LEU A 70 -56.22 22.16 27.14
C LEU A 70 -56.98 22.51 25.85
N LEU A 71 -56.75 21.78 24.74
CA LEU A 71 -57.48 21.99 23.48
C LEU A 71 -58.98 21.68 23.58
N HIS A 72 -59.38 20.77 24.47
CA HIS A 72 -60.80 20.46 24.67
C HIS A 72 -61.55 21.60 25.37
N LEU A 73 -60.87 22.35 26.24
CA LEU A 73 -61.44 23.49 26.94
C LEU A 73 -61.36 24.78 26.11
N ASP A 74 -60.25 25.01 25.41
CA ASP A 74 -60.06 26.15 24.51
C ASP A 74 -59.22 25.73 23.27
N PRO A 75 -59.87 25.49 22.11
CA PRO A 75 -59.18 25.18 20.86
C PRO A 75 -58.28 26.31 20.33
N SER A 76 -58.49 27.56 20.74
CA SER A 76 -57.75 28.72 20.22
C SER A 76 -56.29 28.78 20.71
N LEU A 77 -55.99 28.09 21.81
CA LEU A 77 -54.65 27.99 22.41
C LEU A 77 -53.58 27.49 21.45
N VAL A 78 -53.97 26.68 20.44
CA VAL A 78 -53.07 26.16 19.40
C VAL A 78 -52.46 27.25 18.52
N HIS A 79 -53.10 28.43 18.48
CA HIS A 79 -52.69 29.60 17.70
C HIS A 79 -52.19 30.76 18.56
N THR A 80 -52.23 30.66 19.89
CA THR A 80 -51.70 31.70 20.78
C THR A 80 -50.19 31.78 20.65
N LEU A 81 -49.66 33.01 20.53
CA LEU A 81 -48.22 33.27 20.43
C LEU A 81 -47.68 33.96 21.68
N THR A 82 -46.43 33.66 22.03
CA THR A 82 -45.68 34.44 23.02
C THR A 82 -45.37 35.86 22.52
N LYS A 83 -44.86 36.74 23.40
CA LYS A 83 -44.33 38.07 23.03
C LYS A 83 -43.15 37.99 22.05
N SER A 84 -42.51 36.83 21.93
CA SER A 84 -41.45 36.49 20.97
C SER A 84 -42.00 35.87 19.67
N ASN A 85 -43.31 35.94 19.41
CA ASN A 85 -44.03 35.31 18.29
C ASN A 85 -43.89 33.78 18.23
N GLU A 86 -43.55 33.11 19.33
CA GLU A 86 -43.37 31.66 19.34
C GLU A 86 -44.73 31.00 19.52
N SER A 87 -45.05 30.05 18.65
CA SER A 87 -46.17 29.13 18.86
C SER A 87 -45.81 28.10 19.96
N PRO A 88 -46.79 27.36 20.52
CA PRO A 88 -46.51 26.32 21.52
C PRO A 88 -45.44 25.31 21.08
N LEU A 89 -45.40 25.04 19.77
CA LEU A 89 -44.45 24.11 19.17
C LEU A 89 -43.05 24.72 18.96
N VAL A 90 -42.96 25.97 18.50
CA VAL A 90 -41.66 26.68 18.38
C VAL A 90 -41.04 26.88 19.77
N PHE A 91 -41.86 27.24 20.76
CA PHE A 91 -41.47 27.34 22.16
C PHE A 91 -40.94 26.01 22.70
N ALA A 92 -41.63 24.89 22.41
CA ALA A 92 -41.16 23.56 22.77
C ALA A 92 -39.79 23.22 22.15
N PHE A 93 -39.60 23.46 20.85
CA PHE A 93 -38.34 23.18 20.16
C PHE A 93 -37.16 24.03 20.63
N LYS A 94 -37.40 25.22 21.20
CA LYS A 94 -36.38 26.06 21.83
C LYS A 94 -36.09 25.71 23.29
N HIS A 95 -37.13 25.58 24.10
CA HIS A 95 -37.01 25.49 25.56
C HIS A 95 -36.91 24.05 26.09
N SER A 96 -37.14 23.04 25.25
CA SER A 96 -36.92 21.65 25.65
C SER A 96 -35.45 21.34 25.86
N THR A 97 -35.12 21.05 27.12
CA THR A 97 -33.82 20.54 27.60
C THR A 97 -33.61 19.07 27.26
N GLU A 98 -34.64 18.36 26.77
CA GLU A 98 -34.48 16.99 26.31
C GLU A 98 -33.63 16.95 25.03
N LYS A 99 -32.56 16.15 25.11
CA LYS A 99 -31.61 15.94 24.00
C LYS A 99 -32.15 15.03 22.89
N TYR A 100 -33.34 14.44 23.09
CA TYR A 100 -33.90 13.40 22.24
C TYR A 100 -35.30 13.77 21.73
N PRO A 101 -35.67 13.36 20.50
CA PRO A 101 -36.85 13.91 19.82
C PRO A 101 -38.20 13.36 20.27
N ASN A 102 -38.29 12.34 21.14
CA ASN A 102 -39.55 11.61 21.37
C ASN A 102 -40.69 12.48 21.97
N ALA A 103 -40.38 13.37 22.92
CA ALA A 103 -41.37 14.32 23.45
C ALA A 103 -41.79 15.35 22.39
N LEU A 104 -40.81 15.93 21.68
CA LEU A 104 -41.03 16.93 20.63
C LEU A 104 -41.78 16.36 19.41
N LEU A 105 -41.55 15.08 19.06
CA LEU A 105 -42.28 14.33 18.04
C LEU A 105 -43.75 14.19 18.42
N ARG A 106 -44.04 13.79 19.67
CA ARG A 106 -45.42 13.70 20.17
C ARG A 106 -46.12 15.06 20.07
N SER A 107 -45.47 16.13 20.51
CA SER A 107 -45.99 17.50 20.38
C SER A 107 -46.20 17.91 18.91
N LEU A 108 -45.23 17.68 18.02
CA LEU A 108 -45.34 18.02 16.60
C LEU A 108 -46.50 17.28 15.93
N VAL A 109 -46.55 15.96 16.05
CA VAL A 109 -47.57 15.13 15.38
C VAL A 109 -48.96 15.47 15.91
N PHE A 110 -49.11 15.69 17.22
CA PHE A 110 -50.38 16.04 17.83
C PHE A 110 -50.84 17.46 17.48
N LEU A 111 -49.99 18.47 17.62
CA LEU A 111 -50.34 19.86 17.34
C LEU A 111 -50.51 20.13 15.84
N GLY A 112 -49.67 19.53 14.99
CA GLY A 112 -49.81 19.59 13.54
C GLY A 112 -51.14 19.01 13.06
N ARG A 113 -51.53 17.83 13.57
CA ARG A 113 -52.87 17.25 13.31
C ARG A 113 -54.02 18.07 13.91
N SER A 114 -53.75 18.85 14.95
CA SER A 114 -54.68 19.81 15.57
C SER A 114 -54.73 21.17 14.88
N LYS A 115 -54.21 21.28 13.64
CA LYS A 115 -54.17 22.50 12.80
C LYS A 115 -53.31 23.64 13.36
N ALA A 116 -52.32 23.36 14.19
CA ALA A 116 -51.35 24.36 14.61
C ALA A 116 -50.66 25.02 13.40
N ASN A 117 -50.39 26.34 13.48
CA ASN A 117 -49.58 27.00 12.45
C ASN A 117 -48.10 26.66 12.66
N VAL A 118 -47.66 25.51 12.13
CA VAL A 118 -46.27 25.03 12.24
C VAL A 118 -45.29 25.79 11.34
N ALA A 119 -45.80 26.59 10.39
CA ALA A 119 -45.00 27.44 9.51
C ALA A 119 -44.74 28.84 10.08
N GLN A 120 -45.37 29.21 11.21
CA GLN A 120 -45.19 30.50 11.88
C GLN A 120 -43.72 30.68 12.32
N PRO A 121 -43.00 31.69 11.81
CA PRO A 121 -41.70 32.05 12.35
C PRO A 121 -41.85 32.79 13.69
N ASP A 122 -40.87 32.62 14.58
CA ASP A 122 -40.68 33.49 15.75
C ASP A 122 -40.21 34.90 15.36
N ALA A 123 -40.00 35.77 16.36
CA ALA A 123 -39.46 37.11 16.18
C ALA A 123 -38.01 37.16 15.65
N HIS A 124 -37.34 36.01 15.49
CA HIS A 124 -35.98 35.90 14.95
C HIS A 124 -35.96 35.26 13.54
N GLY A 125 -37.09 34.74 13.04
CA GLY A 125 -37.18 34.04 11.75
C GLY A 125 -37.03 32.52 11.80
N HIS A 126 -36.96 31.89 12.99
CA HIS A 126 -36.94 30.44 13.11
C HIS A 126 -38.34 29.85 12.95
N THR A 127 -38.47 28.89 12.04
CA THR A 127 -39.64 27.99 11.91
C THR A 127 -39.38 26.67 12.63
N VAL A 128 -40.41 25.83 12.74
CA VAL A 128 -40.24 24.47 13.30
C VAL A 128 -39.27 23.65 12.43
N LEU A 129 -39.34 23.77 11.10
CA LEU A 129 -38.42 23.09 10.18
C LEU A 129 -36.96 23.52 10.39
N SER A 130 -36.69 24.82 10.57
CA SER A 130 -35.33 25.27 10.84
C SER A 130 -34.79 24.76 12.18
N LEU A 131 -35.62 24.75 13.24
CA LEU A 131 -35.21 24.26 14.56
C LEU A 131 -34.97 22.75 14.58
N VAL A 132 -35.74 21.98 13.81
CA VAL A 132 -35.48 20.54 13.58
C VAL A 132 -34.13 20.34 12.90
N LEU A 133 -33.86 21.05 11.80
CA LEU A 133 -32.58 20.94 11.07
C LEU A 133 -31.38 21.43 11.90
N ASP A 134 -31.53 22.47 12.72
CA ASP A 134 -30.45 22.93 13.62
C ASP A 134 -30.12 21.90 14.71
N ARG A 135 -31.11 21.15 15.20
CA ARG A 135 -30.88 20.05 16.17
C ARG A 135 -30.11 18.85 15.60
N PHE A 136 -29.88 18.75 14.28
CA PHE A 136 -29.14 17.62 13.67
C PHE A 136 -27.61 17.67 13.92
N LEU A 137 -27.08 18.68 14.61
CA LEU A 137 -25.64 18.86 14.86
C LEU A 137 -25.06 17.81 15.82
N ASP A 138 -25.78 17.47 16.89
CA ASP A 138 -25.22 16.83 18.09
C ASP A 138 -25.17 15.28 18.01
N HIS A 139 -25.08 14.76 16.79
CA HIS A 139 -25.22 13.37 16.39
C HIS A 139 -24.12 12.39 16.86
N ARG A 140 -22.99 12.86 17.43
CA ARG A 140 -21.84 12.00 17.80
C ARG A 140 -22.14 10.95 18.88
N THR A 141 -23.33 10.98 19.48
CA THR A 141 -23.83 10.00 20.46
C THR A 141 -25.23 9.47 20.14
N MET A 142 -25.74 9.59 18.90
CA MET A 142 -27.12 9.25 18.55
C MET A 142 -27.28 7.86 17.93
N SER A 143 -28.23 7.07 18.46
CA SER A 143 -28.60 5.78 17.87
C SER A 143 -29.27 5.95 16.51
N GLN A 144 -29.21 4.91 15.68
CA GLN A 144 -29.86 4.89 14.36
C GLN A 144 -31.38 5.15 14.45
N THR A 145 -32.05 4.62 15.46
CA THR A 145 -33.47 4.87 15.75
C THR A 145 -33.75 6.36 15.96
N SER A 146 -32.88 7.08 16.67
CA SER A 146 -33.04 8.53 16.86
C SER A 146 -32.77 9.34 15.58
N GLN A 147 -31.96 8.82 14.65
CA GLN A 147 -31.73 9.46 13.35
C GLN A 147 -32.94 9.28 12.42
N VAL A 148 -33.58 8.11 12.41
CA VAL A 148 -34.84 7.88 11.66
C VAL A 148 -35.94 8.83 12.14
N VAL A 149 -36.16 8.92 13.46
CA VAL A 149 -37.16 9.84 14.02
C VAL A 149 -36.93 11.30 13.60
N LEU A 150 -35.68 11.75 13.48
CA LEU A 150 -35.38 13.10 13.00
C LEU A 150 -35.76 13.32 11.53
N LEU A 151 -35.68 12.29 10.68
CA LEU A 151 -36.17 12.36 9.30
C LEU A 151 -37.70 12.33 9.27
N ASP A 152 -38.35 11.46 10.06
CA ASP A 152 -39.82 11.40 10.18
C ASP A 152 -40.41 12.79 10.57
N LEU A 153 -39.73 13.55 11.42
CA LEU A 153 -40.13 14.94 11.77
C LEU A 153 -40.12 15.87 10.54
N VAL A 154 -39.07 15.81 9.72
CA VAL A 154 -38.92 16.67 8.53
C VAL A 154 -39.90 16.25 7.45
N GLU A 155 -40.09 14.94 7.22
CA GLU A 155 -41.09 14.40 6.29
C GLU A 155 -42.51 14.82 6.71
N PHE A 156 -42.86 14.69 7.99
CA PHE A 156 -44.16 15.13 8.52
C PHE A 156 -44.40 16.65 8.33
N LEU A 157 -43.37 17.48 8.49
CA LEU A 157 -43.47 18.93 8.25
C LEU A 157 -43.71 19.25 6.78
N LEU A 158 -42.97 18.61 5.87
CA LEU A 158 -43.04 18.88 4.43
C LEU A 158 -44.28 18.28 3.76
N GLN A 159 -44.61 17.03 4.08
CA GLN A 159 -45.71 16.28 3.46
C GLN A 159 -47.06 16.58 4.11
N GLU A 160 -47.19 16.30 5.41
CA GLU A 160 -48.48 16.35 6.11
C GLU A 160 -48.87 17.78 6.48
N CYS A 161 -47.90 18.57 6.96
CA CYS A 161 -48.12 19.96 7.36
C CYS A 161 -47.88 20.99 6.24
N LYS A 162 -47.34 20.57 5.08
CA LYS A 162 -47.09 21.41 3.89
C LYS A 162 -46.25 22.66 4.16
N VAL A 163 -45.28 22.56 5.06
CA VAL A 163 -44.29 23.63 5.31
C VAL A 163 -43.40 23.79 4.09
N SER A 164 -43.16 25.03 3.67
CA SER A 164 -42.25 25.32 2.56
C SER A 164 -40.80 24.95 2.94
N PRO A 165 -40.04 24.25 2.07
CA PRO A 165 -38.61 23.98 2.28
C PRO A 165 -37.70 25.17 1.91
N ASN A 166 -38.29 26.34 1.61
CA ASN A 166 -37.60 27.54 1.11
C ASN A 166 -37.67 28.72 2.10
N GLY A 167 -36.84 29.73 1.88
CA GLY A 167 -36.72 30.90 2.74
C GLY A 167 -35.58 30.79 3.76
N ARG A 168 -35.07 31.94 4.21
CA ARG A 168 -33.89 32.03 5.08
C ARG A 168 -34.27 32.10 6.56
N PHE A 169 -33.45 31.49 7.40
CA PHE A 169 -33.51 31.60 8.86
C PHE A 169 -32.10 31.79 9.45
N PRO A 170 -31.94 32.40 10.65
CA PRO A 170 -30.67 32.43 11.35
C PRO A 170 -30.32 31.04 11.87
N THR A 171 -29.08 30.58 11.65
CA THR A 171 -28.61 29.29 12.18
C THR A 171 -27.65 29.47 13.34
N THR A 172 -27.69 28.53 14.28
CA THR A 172 -26.71 28.43 15.37
C THR A 172 -25.37 27.80 14.93
N ALA A 173 -25.29 27.26 13.72
CA ALA A 173 -24.08 26.63 13.18
C ALA A 173 -23.18 27.65 12.45
N SER A 174 -21.93 27.77 12.88
CA SER A 174 -20.89 28.50 12.13
C SER A 174 -20.19 27.59 11.13
N PHE A 175 -20.30 27.90 9.83
CA PHE A 175 -19.58 27.20 8.77
C PHE A 175 -18.91 28.19 7.81
N VAL A 176 -17.73 27.80 7.33
CA VAL A 176 -16.89 28.59 6.41
C VAL A 176 -17.39 28.39 4.98
N CYS A 177 -17.61 29.50 4.28
CA CYS A 177 -18.19 29.50 2.93
C CYS A 177 -17.18 29.86 1.84
N SER A 178 -15.96 30.23 2.23
CA SER A 178 -14.79 30.32 1.36
C SER A 178 -13.52 30.09 2.21
N PRO A 179 -12.62 29.17 1.82
CA PRO A 179 -11.34 28.99 2.52
C PRO A 179 -10.45 30.24 2.49
N GLN A 180 -10.72 31.19 1.59
CA GLN A 180 -9.90 32.39 1.37
C GLN A 180 -10.29 33.57 2.27
N THR A 181 -11.58 33.70 2.62
CA THR A 181 -12.10 34.84 3.39
C THR A 181 -12.43 34.48 4.84
N ASN A 182 -12.59 33.18 5.14
CA ASN A 182 -12.96 32.67 6.46
C ASN A 182 -14.30 33.26 6.99
N GLU A 183 -15.14 33.75 6.09
CA GLU A 183 -16.43 34.37 6.40
C GLU A 183 -17.43 33.35 6.93
N ILE A 184 -18.10 33.72 8.02
CA ILE A 184 -19.13 32.93 8.70
C ILE A 184 -20.50 33.49 8.33
N VAL A 185 -21.28 32.67 7.64
CA VAL A 185 -22.69 32.94 7.29
C VAL A 185 -23.57 32.84 8.54
N LYS A 186 -24.58 33.71 8.65
CA LYS A 186 -25.50 33.73 9.81
C LYS A 186 -26.92 33.29 9.44
N CYS A 187 -27.36 33.57 8.22
CA CYS A 187 -28.69 33.22 7.72
C CYS A 187 -28.61 32.34 6.46
N VAL A 188 -29.30 31.19 6.49
CA VAL A 188 -29.30 30.17 5.43
C VAL A 188 -30.70 29.62 5.14
N THR A 189 -30.84 28.96 3.99
CA THR A 189 -32.04 28.17 3.66
C THR A 189 -32.00 26.79 4.31
N PRO A 190 -33.15 26.08 4.44
CA PRO A 190 -33.19 24.68 4.89
C PRO A 190 -32.25 23.78 4.07
N LEU A 191 -32.18 24.01 2.76
CA LEU A 191 -31.37 23.24 1.83
C LEU A 191 -29.87 23.49 2.03
N ILE A 192 -29.43 24.75 2.15
CA ILE A 192 -28.05 25.08 2.50
C ILE A 192 -27.70 24.50 3.88
N ARG A 193 -28.62 24.63 4.85
CA ARG A 193 -28.39 24.13 6.20
C ARG A 193 -28.20 22.61 6.25
N ALA A 194 -28.93 21.88 5.41
CA ALA A 194 -28.82 20.43 5.30
C ALA A 194 -27.43 19.99 4.80
N VAL A 195 -26.78 20.74 3.89
CA VAL A 195 -25.39 20.47 3.45
C VAL A 195 -24.39 20.45 4.62
N HIS A 196 -24.68 21.19 5.70
CA HIS A 196 -23.82 21.32 6.89
C HIS A 196 -24.23 20.45 8.10
N ILE A 197 -25.02 19.38 7.90
CA ILE A 197 -25.31 18.40 8.97
C ILE A 197 -24.00 17.63 9.34
N SER A 198 -23.95 16.94 10.49
CA SER A 198 -22.90 15.97 10.94
C SER A 198 -22.92 14.52 10.38
N SER A 199 -24.03 13.77 10.55
CA SER A 199 -24.19 12.38 10.07
C SER A 199 -24.44 12.30 8.56
N VAL A 200 -23.64 11.50 7.81
CA VAL A 200 -23.75 11.26 6.35
C VAL A 200 -25.20 11.07 5.92
N PHE A 201 -25.79 9.98 6.44
CA PHE A 201 -27.15 9.52 6.21
C PHE A 201 -28.18 10.65 6.32
N LEU A 202 -28.16 11.42 7.42
CA LEU A 202 -29.15 12.48 7.67
C LEU A 202 -29.15 13.61 6.64
N ARG A 203 -27.99 14.03 6.13
CA ARG A 203 -27.88 15.09 5.12
C ARG A 203 -28.45 14.65 3.79
N GLU A 204 -28.07 13.46 3.37
CA GLU A 204 -28.52 12.91 2.10
C GLU A 204 -30.04 12.72 2.14
N HIS A 205 -30.60 12.16 3.20
CA HIS A 205 -32.05 12.04 3.30
C HIS A 205 -32.75 13.41 3.47
N ALA A 206 -32.19 14.34 4.23
CA ALA A 206 -32.76 15.70 4.37
C ALA A 206 -32.72 16.49 3.05
N LEU A 207 -31.60 16.49 2.32
CA LEU A 207 -31.49 17.09 0.99
C LEU A 207 -32.51 16.46 0.03
N ALA A 208 -32.71 15.14 0.09
CA ALA A 208 -33.67 14.41 -0.75
C ALA A 208 -35.09 14.88 -0.52
N MET A 209 -35.52 14.87 0.73
CA MET A 209 -36.86 15.30 1.12
C MET A 209 -37.07 16.78 0.77
N LEU A 210 -36.11 17.65 1.10
CA LEU A 210 -36.20 19.08 0.76
C LEU A 210 -36.32 19.31 -0.75
N LEU A 211 -35.47 18.70 -1.57
CA LEU A 211 -35.51 18.84 -3.04
C LEU A 211 -36.78 18.22 -3.64
N HIS A 212 -37.20 17.05 -3.17
CA HIS A 212 -38.44 16.39 -3.59
C HIS A 212 -39.68 17.26 -3.31
N HIS A 213 -39.71 17.96 -2.17
CA HIS A 213 -40.77 18.90 -1.81
C HIS A 213 -40.56 20.33 -2.36
N GLY A 214 -39.64 20.53 -3.31
CA GLY A 214 -39.50 21.78 -4.06
C GLY A 214 -38.55 22.81 -3.46
N ALA A 215 -37.50 22.38 -2.75
CA ALA A 215 -36.43 23.28 -2.31
C ALA A 215 -35.65 23.87 -3.50
N ASN A 216 -35.38 25.16 -3.44
CA ASN A 216 -34.79 25.93 -4.52
C ASN A 216 -33.25 25.96 -4.42
N VAL A 217 -32.59 25.27 -5.33
CA VAL A 217 -31.11 25.19 -5.41
C VAL A 217 -30.43 26.51 -5.76
N VAL A 218 -31.16 27.49 -6.32
CA VAL A 218 -30.63 28.83 -6.60
C VAL A 218 -30.88 29.85 -5.49
N GLU A 219 -31.62 29.49 -4.42
CA GLU A 219 -31.76 30.38 -3.28
C GLU A 219 -30.41 30.48 -2.53
N THR A 220 -30.02 31.70 -2.20
CA THR A 220 -28.72 32.01 -1.61
C THR A 220 -28.77 32.26 -0.10
N ASP A 221 -27.63 32.14 0.56
CA ASP A 221 -27.39 32.64 1.92
C ASP A 221 -27.31 34.19 1.99
N ASP A 222 -27.02 34.73 3.16
CA ASP A 222 -26.80 36.18 3.38
C ASP A 222 -25.57 36.79 2.67
N GLN A 223 -24.63 35.98 2.15
CA GLN A 223 -23.48 36.43 1.37
C GLN A 223 -23.64 36.26 -0.16
N GLY A 224 -24.68 35.54 -0.60
CA GLY A 224 -24.97 35.27 -2.00
C GLY A 224 -24.53 33.88 -2.50
N ASN A 225 -24.12 32.97 -1.63
CA ASN A 225 -23.73 31.61 -2.02
C ASN A 225 -24.95 30.68 -2.15
N THR A 226 -24.99 29.85 -3.19
CA THR A 226 -26.02 28.81 -3.37
C THR A 226 -25.63 27.51 -2.69
N VAL A 227 -26.59 26.59 -2.51
CA VAL A 227 -26.31 25.23 -1.99
C VAL A 227 -25.18 24.52 -2.75
N LEU A 228 -25.09 24.73 -4.07
CA LEU A 228 -24.04 24.15 -4.92
C LEU A 228 -22.65 24.68 -4.52
N MET A 229 -22.53 25.97 -4.21
CA MET A 229 -21.27 26.57 -3.76
C MET A 229 -20.86 26.01 -2.39
N HIS A 230 -21.80 25.85 -1.46
CA HIS A 230 -21.52 25.18 -0.18
C HIS A 230 -21.09 23.72 -0.39
N ALA A 231 -21.76 22.94 -1.25
CA ALA A 231 -21.36 21.56 -1.53
C ALA A 231 -19.94 21.46 -2.14
N VAL A 232 -19.58 22.38 -3.04
CA VAL A 232 -18.21 22.47 -3.61
C VAL A 232 -17.17 22.82 -2.55
N VAL A 233 -17.43 23.85 -1.73
CA VAL A 233 -16.53 24.26 -0.63
C VAL A 233 -16.39 23.14 0.40
N GLN A 234 -17.45 22.38 0.64
CA GLN A 234 -17.45 21.23 1.54
C GLN A 234 -16.84 19.96 0.90
N ASN A 235 -16.45 19.99 -0.38
CA ASN A 235 -15.96 18.85 -1.18
C ASN A 235 -16.92 17.64 -1.16
N HIS A 236 -18.23 17.90 -1.12
CA HIS A 236 -19.25 16.86 -1.18
C HIS A 236 -19.68 16.65 -2.64
N LEU A 237 -18.91 15.85 -3.39
CA LEU A 237 -19.21 15.54 -4.80
C LEU A 237 -20.64 14.98 -4.97
N ASP A 238 -21.07 14.13 -4.05
CA ASP A 238 -22.39 13.52 -4.14
C ASP A 238 -23.51 14.48 -3.74
N ASP A 239 -23.37 15.32 -2.70
CA ASP A 239 -24.33 16.42 -2.41
C ASP A 239 -24.49 17.37 -3.61
N LEU A 240 -23.42 17.58 -4.37
CA LEU A 240 -23.47 18.38 -5.58
C LEU A 240 -24.26 17.69 -6.69
N ARG A 241 -24.01 16.39 -6.94
CA ARG A 241 -24.78 15.57 -7.91
C ARG A 241 -26.26 15.50 -7.54
N ILE A 242 -26.52 15.38 -6.24
CA ILE A 242 -27.81 15.43 -5.57
C ILE A 242 -28.56 16.73 -5.90
N CYS A 243 -27.96 17.88 -5.61
CA CYS A 243 -28.59 19.18 -5.83
C CYS A 243 -28.76 19.50 -7.32
N LEU A 244 -27.93 18.93 -8.20
CA LEU A 244 -28.09 19.04 -9.65
C LEU A 244 -29.11 18.03 -10.24
N GLY A 245 -29.68 17.13 -9.44
CA GLY A 245 -30.63 16.10 -9.90
C GLY A 245 -30.00 15.00 -10.78
N LEU A 246 -28.68 14.87 -10.75
CA LEU A 246 -27.88 14.04 -11.68
C LEU A 246 -27.66 12.61 -11.21
N VAL A 247 -27.84 12.39 -9.91
CA VAL A 247 -27.63 11.11 -9.26
C VAL A 247 -28.75 10.94 -8.23
N PRO A 248 -29.57 9.89 -8.34
CA PRO A 248 -30.23 9.38 -7.16
C PRO A 248 -29.10 8.80 -6.26
N TYR A 249 -29.08 9.25 -5.00
CA TYR A 249 -27.94 9.61 -4.14
C TYR A 249 -26.97 8.50 -3.70
N ALA A 250 -25.73 8.91 -3.34
CA ALA A 250 -25.09 8.68 -2.01
C ALA A 250 -23.64 9.26 -1.92
N GLU A 251 -23.19 9.66 -0.71
CA GLU A 251 -21.79 9.69 -0.17
C GLU A 251 -21.05 11.04 0.22
N ARG A 252 -21.10 11.37 1.54
CA ARG A 252 -19.98 11.72 2.50
C ARG A 252 -19.24 13.09 2.49
N ARG A 253 -18.41 13.31 3.53
CA ARG A 253 -18.05 14.59 4.23
C ARG A 253 -16.58 14.68 4.67
N THR A 254 -15.97 15.80 5.09
CA THR A 254 -16.20 17.29 5.12
C THR A 254 -14.79 17.91 5.14
N PRO A 255 -14.52 19.16 4.70
CA PRO A 255 -13.15 19.65 4.56
C PRO A 255 -12.48 19.96 5.89
N ARG A 256 -11.15 19.90 5.85
CA ARG A 256 -10.26 20.54 6.82
C ARG A 256 -9.70 21.83 6.21
N ALA A 257 -9.15 22.72 7.04
CA ALA A 257 -8.66 24.04 6.65
C ALA A 257 -7.59 24.04 5.53
N ASN A 258 -6.90 22.90 5.32
CA ASN A 258 -5.85 22.72 4.30
C ASN A 258 -6.31 21.70 3.24
N GLY A 259 -7.49 21.92 2.65
CA GLY A 259 -8.16 20.93 1.80
C GLY A 259 -7.42 20.55 0.51
N SER A 260 -7.80 19.38 -0.04
CA SER A 260 -7.34 18.88 -1.35
C SER A 260 -7.47 19.95 -2.42
N PHE A 261 -6.35 20.29 -3.07
CA PHE A 261 -6.27 21.48 -3.92
C PHE A 261 -7.10 21.37 -5.21
N GLU A 262 -7.40 20.14 -5.66
CA GLU A 262 -7.91 19.87 -7.01
C GLU A 262 -9.05 18.83 -6.98
N ASN A 263 -10.28 19.33 -6.86
CA ASN A 263 -11.49 18.51 -6.87
C ASN A 263 -11.88 18.15 -8.32
N VAL A 264 -10.99 17.46 -9.04
CA VAL A 264 -11.09 17.20 -10.50
C VAL A 264 -12.45 16.63 -10.89
N HIS A 265 -12.96 15.60 -10.19
CA HIS A 265 -14.27 15.01 -10.45
C HIS A 265 -15.46 15.98 -10.26
N ILE A 266 -15.35 16.95 -9.35
CA ILE A 266 -16.35 18.02 -9.19
C ILE A 266 -16.29 18.94 -10.41
N VAL A 267 -15.10 19.29 -10.88
CA VAL A 267 -14.95 20.19 -12.05
C VAL A 267 -15.34 19.49 -13.35
N GLU A 268 -15.01 18.22 -13.55
CA GLU A 268 -15.54 17.38 -14.64
C GLU A 268 -17.08 17.40 -14.68
N LEU A 269 -17.71 17.24 -13.52
CA LEU A 269 -19.16 17.30 -13.40
C LEU A 269 -19.70 18.68 -13.78
N LEU A 270 -19.09 19.76 -13.30
CA LEU A 270 -19.52 21.14 -13.61
C LEU A 270 -19.30 21.48 -15.10
N LEU A 271 -18.20 21.04 -15.70
CA LEU A 271 -17.91 21.18 -17.13
C LEU A 271 -18.95 20.44 -17.99
N LYS A 272 -19.33 19.21 -17.61
CA LYS A 272 -20.41 18.45 -18.27
C LYS A 272 -21.75 19.21 -18.27
N HIS A 273 -21.97 20.07 -17.27
CA HIS A 273 -23.16 20.92 -17.15
C HIS A 273 -22.96 22.34 -17.71
N LYS A 274 -21.90 22.56 -18.50
CA LYS A 274 -21.60 23.82 -19.22
C LYS A 274 -21.48 25.03 -18.30
N VAL A 275 -20.99 24.84 -17.09
CA VAL A 275 -20.62 25.96 -16.20
C VAL A 275 -19.53 26.79 -16.87
N SER A 276 -19.71 28.12 -16.88
CA SER A 276 -18.77 29.04 -17.53
C SER A 276 -17.44 29.10 -16.77
N ILE A 277 -16.35 28.71 -17.44
CA ILE A 277 -14.98 28.76 -16.91
C ILE A 277 -14.38 30.18 -16.98
N GLU A 278 -14.93 31.02 -17.87
CA GLU A 278 -14.53 32.41 -18.11
C GLU A 278 -15.30 33.42 -17.23
N ALA A 279 -16.23 32.94 -16.39
CA ALA A 279 -16.97 33.80 -15.46
C ALA A 279 -16.02 34.43 -14.44
N LEU A 280 -16.05 35.76 -14.32
CA LEU A 280 -15.16 36.53 -13.45
C LEU A 280 -15.76 36.73 -12.06
N ASP A 281 -14.92 36.56 -11.02
CA ASP A 281 -15.27 36.91 -9.65
C ASP A 281 -15.25 38.45 -9.40
N LYS A 282 -15.56 38.87 -8.16
CA LYS A 282 -15.51 40.30 -7.75
C LYS A 282 -14.12 40.93 -7.89
N ARG A 283 -13.05 40.13 -8.01
CA ARG A 283 -11.65 40.56 -8.22
C ARG A 283 -11.24 40.53 -9.69
N LYS A 284 -12.16 40.20 -10.61
CA LYS A 284 -11.94 40.00 -12.06
C LYS A 284 -11.06 38.78 -12.39
N VAL A 285 -11.13 37.72 -11.59
CA VAL A 285 -10.39 36.46 -11.81
C VAL A 285 -11.33 35.36 -12.31
N SER A 286 -10.95 34.63 -13.36
CA SER A 286 -11.71 33.49 -13.89
C SER A 286 -11.33 32.16 -13.21
N ALA A 287 -12.11 31.10 -13.45
CA ALA A 287 -11.74 29.75 -12.99
C ALA A 287 -10.45 29.25 -13.67
N VAL A 288 -10.26 29.60 -14.95
CA VAL A 288 -9.03 29.29 -15.71
C VAL A 288 -7.82 30.02 -15.12
N ASP A 289 -7.98 31.27 -14.68
CA ASP A 289 -6.89 32.04 -14.06
C ASP A 289 -6.51 31.51 -12.67
N LEU A 290 -7.49 31.04 -11.88
CA LEU A 290 -7.22 30.33 -10.64
C LEU A 290 -6.50 28.99 -10.90
N ALA A 291 -6.91 28.24 -11.92
CA ALA A 291 -6.25 26.98 -12.29
C ALA A 291 -4.81 27.17 -12.77
N LYS A 292 -4.48 28.30 -13.43
CA LYS A 292 -3.09 28.68 -13.77
C LYS A 292 -2.20 28.88 -12.53
N LEU A 293 -2.78 29.13 -11.34
CA LEU A 293 -2.02 29.29 -10.10
C LEU A 293 -1.71 27.94 -9.42
N GLN A 294 -2.25 26.83 -9.91
CA GLN A 294 -2.04 25.51 -9.31
C GLN A 294 -0.79 24.82 -9.87
N HIS A 295 -0.06 24.10 -9.01
CA HIS A 295 1.23 23.52 -9.36
C HIS A 295 1.11 22.28 -10.27
N SER A 296 0.08 21.44 -10.09
CA SER A 296 -0.01 20.19 -10.86
C SER A 296 -0.32 20.40 -12.35
N GLY A 297 -0.94 21.53 -12.69
CA GLY A 297 -1.48 21.78 -14.03
C GLY A 297 -2.68 20.89 -14.42
N ILE A 298 -3.12 19.95 -13.58
CA ILE A 298 -4.19 18.99 -13.91
C ILE A 298 -5.53 19.72 -14.07
N LEU A 299 -5.88 20.62 -13.14
CA LEU A 299 -7.12 21.39 -13.27
C LEU A 299 -7.09 22.34 -14.48
N LEU A 300 -5.92 22.92 -14.80
CA LEU A 300 -5.75 23.75 -15.98
C LEU A 300 -5.94 22.93 -17.26
N GLY A 301 -5.29 21.76 -17.35
CA GLY A 301 -5.43 20.83 -18.47
C GLY A 301 -6.88 20.36 -18.65
N LEU A 302 -7.59 20.09 -17.55
CA LEU A 302 -9.01 19.73 -17.56
C LEU A 302 -9.90 20.87 -18.08
N LEU A 303 -9.73 22.10 -17.58
CA LEU A 303 -10.53 23.26 -17.99
C LEU A 303 -10.25 23.69 -19.44
N THR A 304 -9.02 23.53 -19.92
CA THR A 304 -8.56 23.99 -21.25
C THR A 304 -8.43 22.87 -22.29
N ASN A 305 -8.78 21.63 -21.93
CA ASN A 305 -8.57 20.41 -22.73
C ASN A 305 -7.15 20.33 -23.35
N SER A 306 -6.15 20.73 -22.57
CA SER A 306 -4.74 20.82 -22.98
C SER A 306 -3.92 19.73 -22.28
N LYS A 307 -2.78 19.34 -22.87
CA LYS A 307 -1.82 18.48 -22.17
C LYS A 307 -1.46 19.10 -20.82
N VAL A 308 -1.43 18.27 -19.77
CA VAL A 308 -1.01 18.69 -18.44
C VAL A 308 0.44 19.18 -18.52
N VAL A 309 0.64 20.48 -18.33
CA VAL A 309 1.95 21.07 -18.10
C VAL A 309 2.01 21.37 -16.62
N ALA A 310 2.56 20.44 -15.85
CA ALA A 310 2.87 20.69 -14.46
C ALA A 310 3.84 21.89 -14.37
N ARG A 311 3.57 22.82 -13.45
CA ARG A 311 4.52 23.87 -13.10
C ARG A 311 5.49 23.31 -12.08
N ASP A 312 6.41 22.47 -12.53
CA ASP A 312 7.59 22.19 -11.74
C ASP A 312 8.38 23.50 -11.59
N VAL A 313 8.43 23.99 -10.35
CA VAL A 313 9.26 25.10 -9.90
C VAL A 313 10.63 24.58 -9.45
N ASP A 314 10.92 23.31 -9.74
CA ASP A 314 12.26 22.73 -9.67
C ASP A 314 13.08 23.39 -10.78
N THR A 315 13.69 24.53 -10.41
CA THR A 315 14.70 25.22 -11.20
C THR A 315 15.73 24.20 -11.67
N CYS A 316 16.16 24.30 -12.93
CA CYS A 316 17.18 23.42 -13.51
C CYS A 316 18.47 23.52 -12.68
N GLU A 317 18.62 22.64 -11.68
CA GLU A 317 19.76 22.66 -10.78
C GLU A 317 20.98 22.09 -11.52
N THR A 318 22.04 22.87 -11.55
CA THR A 318 23.28 22.50 -12.23
C THR A 318 24.03 21.47 -11.38
N TYR A 319 23.84 20.19 -11.70
CA TYR A 319 24.64 19.10 -11.14
C TYR A 319 26.13 19.27 -11.50
N ALA A 320 27.01 19.03 -10.52
CA ALA A 320 28.45 18.96 -10.75
C ALA A 320 28.82 17.86 -11.75
N ALA A 321 30.02 17.96 -12.33
CA ALA A 321 30.56 16.89 -13.17
C ALA A 321 30.86 15.65 -12.31
N ILE A 322 30.51 14.46 -12.82
CA ILE A 322 30.83 13.19 -12.16
C ILE A 322 32.36 13.06 -12.08
N PRO A 323 32.97 12.88 -10.89
CA PRO A 323 34.40 12.71 -10.77
C PRO A 323 34.87 11.37 -11.36
N PRO A 324 36.18 11.19 -11.63
CA PRO A 324 36.71 9.98 -12.28
C PRO A 324 36.86 8.82 -11.26
N VAL A 325 35.72 8.32 -10.77
CA VAL A 325 35.58 7.38 -9.65
C VAL A 325 36.53 6.17 -9.73
N ASP A 326 36.58 5.46 -10.85
CA ASP A 326 37.43 4.26 -10.99
C ASP A 326 38.92 4.58 -10.96
N HIS A 327 39.32 5.72 -11.54
CA HIS A 327 40.70 6.20 -11.53
C HIS A 327 41.13 6.56 -10.11
N ASP A 328 40.35 7.39 -9.42
CA ASP A 328 40.67 7.86 -8.07
C ASP A 328 40.68 6.68 -7.07
N ALA A 329 39.77 5.70 -7.22
CA ALA A 329 39.78 4.49 -6.40
C ALA A 329 41.05 3.65 -6.62
N THR A 330 41.50 3.50 -7.87
CA THR A 330 42.76 2.81 -8.22
C THR A 330 43.98 3.56 -7.65
N VAL A 331 43.98 4.89 -7.73
CA VAL A 331 45.01 5.75 -7.13
C VAL A 331 45.04 5.58 -5.61
N TYR A 332 43.88 5.58 -4.93
CA TYR A 332 43.78 5.38 -3.48
C TYR A 332 44.40 4.05 -3.04
N LEU A 333 44.01 2.94 -3.69
CA LEU A 333 44.52 1.60 -3.35
C LEU A 333 46.02 1.49 -3.61
N SER A 334 46.53 2.09 -4.69
CA SER A 334 47.97 2.17 -4.98
C SER A 334 48.75 2.93 -3.90
N GLN A 335 48.19 4.05 -3.40
CA GLN A 335 48.78 4.79 -2.28
C GLN A 335 48.75 3.97 -0.98
N CYS A 336 47.67 3.24 -0.70
CA CYS A 336 47.59 2.34 0.45
C CYS A 336 48.65 1.24 0.40
N GLN A 337 48.86 0.63 -0.77
CA GLN A 337 49.91 -0.38 -0.98
C GLN A 337 51.31 0.22 -0.77
N ALA A 338 51.59 1.41 -1.32
CA ALA A 338 52.86 2.12 -1.13
C ALA A 338 53.12 2.51 0.33
N ARG A 339 52.07 2.74 1.13
CA ARG A 339 52.15 3.00 2.58
C ARG A 339 52.23 1.71 3.43
N GLY A 340 52.25 0.52 2.83
CA GLY A 340 52.27 -0.76 3.55
C GLY A 340 50.96 -1.12 4.24
N LEU A 341 49.83 -0.49 3.87
CA LEU A 341 48.50 -0.75 4.42
C LEU A 341 47.79 -1.96 3.78
N VAL A 342 48.43 -2.57 2.78
CA VAL A 342 47.97 -3.78 2.09
C VAL A 342 49.04 -4.85 2.25
N LYS A 343 48.67 -5.98 2.85
CA LYS A 343 49.59 -7.09 3.13
C LYS A 343 49.15 -8.34 2.36
N THR A 344 50.00 -8.83 1.45
CA THR A 344 49.79 -10.16 0.86
C THR A 344 50.09 -11.23 1.90
N VAL A 345 49.09 -12.03 2.24
CA VAL A 345 49.18 -13.11 3.22
C VAL A 345 49.07 -14.46 2.51
N PRO A 346 50.03 -15.40 2.71
CA PRO A 346 49.94 -16.73 2.13
C PRO A 346 48.81 -17.52 2.80
N ILE A 347 48.02 -18.22 1.99
CA ILE A 347 46.97 -19.10 2.49
C ILE A 347 47.64 -20.42 2.92
N PRO A 348 47.50 -20.87 4.18
CA PRO A 348 48.20 -22.05 4.67
C PRO A 348 47.74 -23.31 3.93
N LEU A 349 48.69 -24.17 3.55
CA LEU A 349 48.40 -25.47 2.94
C LEU A 349 48.12 -26.49 4.07
N VAL A 350 46.84 -26.68 4.38
CA VAL A 350 46.40 -27.54 5.48
C VAL A 350 46.04 -28.93 4.95
N LYS A 351 46.30 -29.98 5.75
CA LYS A 351 45.79 -31.33 5.45
C LYS A 351 44.28 -31.37 5.67
N SER A 352 43.57 -32.15 4.85
CA SER A 352 42.14 -32.40 5.01
C SER A 352 41.83 -32.87 6.44
N PRO A 353 40.74 -32.38 7.08
CA PRO A 353 40.31 -32.85 8.40
C PRO A 353 40.04 -34.37 8.46
N LEU A 354 39.71 -34.98 7.32
CA LEU A 354 39.52 -36.43 7.17
C LEU A 354 40.85 -37.22 7.10
N CYS A 355 42.00 -36.53 7.04
CA CYS A 355 43.31 -37.16 6.97
C CYS A 355 43.85 -37.52 8.37
N GLN A 356 43.66 -38.79 8.74
CA GLN A 356 44.06 -39.40 10.01
C GLN A 356 45.57 -39.67 10.14
N ALA A 357 46.43 -38.96 9.40
CA ALA A 357 47.90 -39.10 9.46
C ALA A 357 48.55 -38.63 10.79
N GLY A 358 47.78 -38.43 11.86
CA GLY A 358 48.25 -37.96 13.17
C GLY A 358 48.35 -36.43 13.31
N PRO A 359 48.59 -35.92 14.54
CA PRO A 359 48.91 -34.52 14.81
C PRO A 359 50.32 -34.16 14.30
N GLY A 360 50.54 -32.89 13.94
CA GLY A 360 51.82 -32.41 13.40
C GLY A 360 52.15 -32.86 11.97
N ALA A 361 51.29 -33.65 11.33
CA ALA A 361 51.47 -34.09 9.95
C ALA A 361 51.09 -32.97 8.96
N ASN A 362 51.97 -32.69 8.00
CA ASN A 362 51.88 -31.57 7.05
C ASN A 362 51.73 -32.07 5.61
N VAL A 363 51.14 -31.27 4.73
CA VAL A 363 51.06 -31.60 3.30
C VAL A 363 52.45 -31.48 2.67
N HIS A 364 52.83 -32.45 1.85
CA HIS A 364 54.12 -32.50 1.17
C HIS A 364 54.21 -31.46 0.05
N VAL A 365 55.36 -30.79 -0.03
CA VAL A 365 55.69 -29.80 -1.06
C VAL A 365 57.10 -30.09 -1.56
N ASN A 366 57.27 -30.17 -2.89
CA ASN A 366 58.56 -30.38 -3.52
C ASN A 366 58.92 -29.13 -4.35
N GLY A 367 59.86 -28.33 -3.85
CA GLY A 367 60.17 -27.01 -4.41
C GLY A 367 58.96 -26.08 -4.37
N VAL A 368 58.39 -25.75 -5.54
CA VAL A 368 57.18 -24.93 -5.69
C VAL A 368 55.91 -25.75 -5.96
N THR A 369 56.02 -27.09 -5.97
CA THR A 369 54.93 -28.02 -6.32
C THR A 369 54.26 -28.55 -5.06
N GLU A 370 53.06 -28.07 -4.78
CA GLU A 370 52.20 -28.58 -3.70
C GLU A 370 51.56 -29.92 -4.13
N PHE A 371 51.79 -31.00 -3.38
CA PHE A 371 51.15 -32.30 -3.65
C PHE A 371 49.74 -32.37 -3.04
N SER A 372 48.90 -31.41 -3.44
CA SER A 372 47.50 -31.27 -3.02
C SER A 372 46.66 -30.79 -4.20
N VAL A 373 45.62 -31.54 -4.55
CA VAL A 373 44.66 -31.15 -5.59
C VAL A 373 43.23 -31.46 -5.16
N LEU A 374 42.32 -30.55 -5.51
CA LEU A 374 40.88 -30.78 -5.50
C LEU A 374 40.40 -30.86 -6.94
N LEU A 375 39.71 -31.95 -7.27
CA LEU A 375 39.21 -32.19 -8.62
C LEU A 375 37.68 -32.25 -8.64
N SER A 376 37.08 -31.79 -9.74
CA SER A 376 35.62 -31.74 -9.97
C SER A 376 35.24 -32.42 -11.30
N LYS A 377 34.01 -32.93 -11.39
CA LYS A 377 33.41 -33.46 -12.62
C LYS A 377 31.87 -33.51 -12.48
N VAL A 378 31.14 -33.36 -13.59
CA VAL A 378 29.75 -33.83 -13.69
C VAL A 378 29.73 -35.28 -14.18
N ASP A 379 29.21 -36.19 -13.36
CA ASP A 379 29.04 -37.59 -13.75
C ASP A 379 27.73 -37.79 -14.52
N VAL A 380 27.85 -37.64 -15.84
CA VAL A 380 26.81 -37.85 -16.85
C VAL A 380 26.22 -39.27 -16.89
N GLN A 381 26.78 -40.25 -16.19
CA GLN A 381 26.24 -41.61 -16.12
C GLN A 381 25.29 -41.83 -14.93
N ALA A 382 25.21 -40.87 -13.99
CA ALA A 382 24.51 -41.03 -12.71
C ALA A 382 23.03 -40.56 -12.71
N GLY A 383 22.41 -40.36 -13.88
CA GLY A 383 21.01 -39.95 -14.05
C GLY A 383 20.80 -38.95 -15.19
N GLN A 384 19.55 -38.58 -15.49
CA GLN A 384 19.19 -37.68 -16.62
C GLN A 384 19.82 -36.28 -16.57
N HIS A 385 20.20 -35.79 -15.39
CA HIS A 385 20.84 -34.48 -15.20
C HIS A 385 22.35 -34.56 -14.90
N GLY A 386 22.91 -35.78 -14.85
CA GLY A 386 24.23 -36.03 -14.26
C GLY A 386 24.29 -35.71 -12.76
N VAL A 387 25.43 -35.98 -12.12
CA VAL A 387 25.65 -35.66 -10.70
C VAL A 387 27.02 -35.02 -10.50
N ASN A 388 27.07 -33.88 -9.80
CA ASN A 388 28.33 -33.24 -9.41
C ASN A 388 29.12 -34.12 -8.44
N VAL A 389 30.35 -34.51 -8.82
CA VAL A 389 31.26 -35.35 -8.03
C VAL A 389 32.63 -34.69 -7.86
N PHE A 390 33.31 -35.02 -6.77
CA PHE A 390 34.65 -34.51 -6.45
C PHE A 390 35.66 -35.63 -6.21
N TYR A 391 36.95 -35.32 -6.37
CA TYR A 391 38.07 -36.18 -6.03
C TYR A 391 39.23 -35.34 -5.47
N ARG A 392 39.45 -35.37 -4.16
CA ARG A 392 40.58 -34.71 -3.48
C ARG A 392 41.76 -35.69 -3.34
N MET A 393 42.97 -35.21 -3.52
CA MET A 393 44.22 -35.97 -3.30
C MET A 393 45.24 -35.10 -2.55
N GLN A 394 45.89 -35.65 -1.54
CA GLN A 394 46.98 -34.99 -0.80
C GLN A 394 48.06 -36.00 -0.43
N VAL A 395 49.34 -35.68 -0.64
CA VAL A 395 50.45 -36.38 0.04
C VAL A 395 50.69 -35.68 1.37
N VAL A 396 50.62 -36.40 2.49
CA VAL A 396 50.77 -35.85 3.84
C VAL A 396 51.90 -36.58 4.56
N HIS A 397 52.92 -35.84 5.01
CA HIS A 397 54.06 -36.39 5.76
C HIS A 397 53.80 -36.31 7.26
N ASN A 398 53.85 -37.46 7.93
CA ASN A 398 53.92 -37.54 9.39
C ASN A 398 55.41 -37.51 9.80
N VAL A 399 55.86 -36.34 10.27
CA VAL A 399 57.25 -36.10 10.72
C VAL A 399 57.68 -36.92 11.94
N VAL A 400 56.74 -37.44 12.76
CA VAL A 400 57.06 -38.21 13.97
C VAL A 400 57.31 -39.68 13.65
N GLN A 401 56.56 -40.23 12.70
CA GLN A 401 56.67 -41.63 12.27
C GLN A 401 57.53 -41.81 11.01
N ASP A 402 57.90 -40.69 10.36
CA ASP A 402 58.53 -40.61 9.04
C ASP A 402 57.81 -41.44 7.96
N VAL A 403 56.49 -41.25 7.87
CA VAL A 403 55.62 -41.93 6.90
C VAL A 403 54.90 -40.90 6.04
N PHE A 404 54.90 -41.13 4.73
CA PHE A 404 54.14 -40.36 3.76
C PHE A 404 52.80 -41.06 3.51
N VAL A 405 51.69 -40.37 3.69
CA VAL A 405 50.34 -40.88 3.47
C VAL A 405 49.74 -40.18 2.26
N LEU A 406 49.53 -40.93 1.18
CA LEU A 406 48.68 -40.48 0.09
C LEU A 406 47.22 -40.61 0.52
N PHE A 407 46.64 -39.48 0.90
CA PHE A 407 45.22 -39.35 1.21
C PHE A 407 44.42 -39.10 -0.07
N THR A 408 43.37 -39.87 -0.29
CA THR A 408 42.41 -39.65 -1.38
C THR A 408 40.98 -39.67 -0.83
N ASN A 409 40.12 -38.78 -1.32
CA ASN A 409 38.74 -38.64 -0.83
C ASN A 409 37.80 -38.23 -1.98
N TRP A 410 36.67 -38.92 -2.13
CA TRP A 410 35.77 -38.76 -3.27
C TRP A 410 34.31 -39.04 -2.92
N GLY A 411 33.40 -38.31 -3.57
CA GLY A 411 31.97 -38.44 -3.32
C GLY A 411 31.16 -37.50 -4.21
N ARG A 412 29.86 -37.39 -3.92
CA ARG A 412 29.01 -36.33 -4.46
C ARG A 412 29.34 -35.02 -3.76
N MET A 413 29.22 -33.89 -4.46
CA MET A 413 29.43 -32.59 -3.83
C MET A 413 28.35 -32.34 -2.76
N GLY A 414 28.76 -31.76 -1.62
CA GLY A 414 27.93 -31.63 -0.42
C GLY A 414 28.01 -32.81 0.56
N GLU A 415 28.54 -33.97 0.14
CA GLU A 415 28.80 -35.12 1.04
C GLU A 415 30.27 -35.19 1.46
N SER A 416 30.57 -35.76 2.64
CA SER A 416 31.96 -36.04 3.05
C SER A 416 32.68 -37.05 2.15
N GLY A 417 31.93 -37.87 1.42
CA GLY A 417 32.45 -38.90 0.52
C GLY A 417 33.14 -40.08 1.24
N LYS A 418 33.67 -41.01 0.43
CA LYS A 418 34.56 -42.09 0.87
C LYS A 418 36.01 -41.59 0.84
N TYR A 419 36.89 -42.21 1.61
CA TYR A 419 38.32 -41.88 1.61
C TYR A 419 39.22 -43.10 1.80
N GLN A 420 40.49 -42.94 1.46
CA GLN A 420 41.53 -43.94 1.60
C GLN A 420 42.86 -43.28 1.99
N HIS A 421 43.58 -43.91 2.90
CA HIS A 421 44.95 -43.57 3.30
C HIS A 421 45.90 -44.65 2.78
N THR A 422 46.80 -44.31 1.86
CA THR A 422 47.81 -45.25 1.33
C THR A 422 49.19 -44.83 1.87
N PRO A 423 49.79 -45.59 2.80
CA PRO A 423 51.08 -45.25 3.40
C PRO A 423 52.27 -45.67 2.53
N PHE A 424 53.32 -44.85 2.55
CA PHE A 424 54.58 -45.04 1.86
C PHE A 424 55.76 -44.71 2.79
N LYS A 425 56.82 -45.51 2.72
CA LYS A 425 58.09 -45.27 3.45
C LYS A 425 59.03 -44.30 2.75
N CYS A 426 58.75 -43.96 1.49
CA CYS A 426 59.60 -43.08 0.69
C CYS A 426 58.75 -42.07 -0.05
N VAL A 427 59.21 -40.81 -0.06
CA VAL A 427 58.52 -39.69 -0.72
C VAL A 427 58.36 -39.92 -2.22
N THR A 428 59.37 -40.47 -2.92
CA THR A 428 59.31 -40.68 -4.38
C THR A 428 58.18 -41.64 -4.75
N SER A 429 58.02 -42.74 -4.01
CA SER A 429 56.92 -43.69 -4.23
C SER A 429 55.54 -43.07 -3.99
N ALA A 430 55.41 -42.17 -3.00
CA ALA A 430 54.17 -41.45 -2.75
C ALA A 430 53.87 -40.42 -3.86
N GLU A 431 54.88 -39.68 -4.32
CA GLU A 431 54.76 -38.75 -5.43
C GLU A 431 54.40 -39.46 -6.74
N ASP A 432 55.01 -40.60 -7.03
CA ASP A 432 54.79 -41.34 -8.28
C ASP A 432 53.39 -41.96 -8.34
N GLU A 433 52.88 -42.49 -7.21
CA GLU A 433 51.49 -42.95 -7.15
C GLU A 433 50.50 -41.76 -7.23
N PHE A 434 50.82 -40.60 -6.62
CA PHE A 434 50.04 -39.37 -6.80
C PHE A 434 50.00 -38.94 -8.28
N LYS A 435 51.15 -38.85 -8.95
CA LYS A 435 51.27 -38.48 -10.38
C LYS A 435 50.49 -39.47 -11.27
N LYS A 436 50.56 -40.77 -10.96
CA LYS A 436 49.84 -41.87 -11.65
C LYS A 436 48.32 -41.76 -11.49
N ILE A 437 47.82 -41.58 -10.26
CA ILE A 437 46.37 -41.41 -10.01
C ILE A 437 45.88 -40.10 -10.67
N PHE A 438 46.63 -39.00 -10.54
CA PHE A 438 46.29 -37.73 -11.20
C PHE A 438 46.13 -37.92 -12.72
N LYS A 439 47.13 -38.53 -13.39
CA LYS A 439 47.09 -38.81 -14.83
C LYS A 439 45.92 -39.73 -15.21
N SER A 440 45.58 -40.71 -14.38
CA SER A 440 44.41 -41.56 -14.58
C SER A 440 43.07 -40.80 -14.50
N LYS A 441 42.93 -39.89 -13.51
CA LYS A 441 41.70 -39.13 -13.26
C LYS A 441 41.49 -37.95 -14.21
N THR A 442 42.56 -37.26 -14.62
CA THR A 442 42.49 -36.03 -15.43
C THR A 442 42.93 -36.20 -16.89
N GLY A 443 43.73 -37.23 -17.20
CA GLY A 443 44.41 -37.37 -18.50
C GLY A 443 45.62 -36.45 -18.68
N ASN A 444 45.98 -35.64 -17.68
CA ASN A 444 47.10 -34.68 -17.74
C ASN A 444 48.31 -35.18 -16.93
N VAL A 445 49.51 -34.71 -17.25
CA VAL A 445 50.73 -35.00 -16.46
C VAL A 445 50.83 -33.98 -15.33
N PHE A 446 50.98 -34.45 -14.08
CA PHE A 446 51.12 -33.56 -12.93
C PHE A 446 52.49 -32.86 -12.96
N GLY A 447 52.49 -31.52 -12.87
CA GLY A 447 53.72 -30.71 -12.86
C GLY A 447 54.29 -30.33 -14.24
N HIS A 448 53.60 -30.63 -15.35
CA HIS A 448 53.91 -30.12 -16.69
C HIS A 448 52.98 -28.96 -17.07
N ASP A 449 52.93 -28.60 -18.37
CA ASP A 449 52.23 -27.46 -18.98
C ASP A 449 50.74 -27.25 -18.58
N LEU A 450 50.21 -26.11 -19.03
CA LEU A 450 48.79 -25.69 -18.95
C LEU A 450 47.80 -26.87 -18.99
N PHE A 451 47.05 -27.03 -17.89
CA PHE A 451 46.03 -28.06 -17.74
C PHE A 451 44.95 -27.95 -18.82
N VAL A 452 44.70 -29.06 -19.55
CA VAL A 452 43.64 -29.13 -20.57
C VAL A 452 42.56 -30.12 -20.13
N LYS A 453 41.32 -29.66 -19.97
CA LYS A 453 40.17 -30.53 -19.70
C LYS A 453 40.05 -31.60 -20.79
N LYS A 454 39.84 -32.85 -20.37
CA LYS A 454 39.52 -33.97 -21.26
C LYS A 454 38.08 -34.42 -21.04
N ILE A 455 37.40 -34.82 -22.11
CA ILE A 455 36.03 -35.33 -22.09
C ILE A 455 35.96 -36.55 -21.15
N GLY A 456 34.93 -36.62 -20.30
CA GLY A 456 34.69 -37.68 -19.31
C GLY A 456 35.65 -37.72 -18.12
N LYS A 457 36.70 -36.88 -18.10
CA LYS A 457 37.74 -36.81 -17.05
C LYS A 457 37.51 -35.63 -16.10
N TYR A 458 38.17 -35.68 -14.95
CA TYR A 458 38.11 -34.64 -13.92
C TYR A 458 38.83 -33.35 -14.35
N MET A 459 38.27 -32.22 -13.94
CA MET A 459 38.91 -30.90 -13.94
C MET A 459 39.69 -30.69 -12.64
N VAL A 460 40.76 -29.88 -12.67
CA VAL A 460 41.41 -29.34 -11.48
C VAL A 460 40.72 -28.04 -11.07
N ASN A 461 40.31 -27.93 -9.80
CA ASN A 461 39.94 -26.65 -9.20
C ASN A 461 41.24 -26.00 -8.67
N PRO A 462 41.69 -24.85 -9.21
CA PRO A 462 42.92 -24.22 -8.75
C PRO A 462 42.75 -23.61 -7.36
N ARG A 463 43.66 -23.95 -6.45
CA ARG A 463 43.71 -23.41 -5.08
C ARG A 463 44.27 -21.99 -5.07
N ARG A 464 43.66 -21.10 -4.28
CA ARG A 464 44.17 -19.73 -4.05
C ARG A 464 45.40 -19.82 -3.13
N ARG A 465 46.53 -19.24 -3.55
CA ARG A 465 47.82 -19.34 -2.81
C ARG A 465 48.05 -18.22 -1.79
N SER A 466 47.45 -17.06 -2.03
CA SER A 466 47.54 -15.88 -1.19
C SER A 466 46.29 -15.02 -1.32
N ARG A 467 46.07 -14.14 -0.35
CA ARG A 467 45.05 -13.08 -0.35
C ARG A 467 45.67 -11.76 0.12
N HIS A 468 45.00 -10.63 -0.07
CA HIS A 468 45.38 -9.40 0.62
C HIS A 468 44.59 -9.21 1.89
N GLU A 469 45.28 -8.77 2.95
CA GLU A 469 44.69 -8.26 4.17
C GLU A 469 44.93 -6.74 4.21
N TYR A 470 43.84 -5.99 4.39
CA TYR A 470 43.83 -4.53 4.38
C TYR A 470 43.80 -4.02 5.82
N HIS A 471 44.59 -3.00 6.14
CA HIS A 471 44.53 -2.33 7.42
C HIS A 471 43.18 -1.62 7.60
N GLU A 472 42.62 -1.57 8.82
CA GLU A 472 41.27 -1.03 9.07
C GLU A 472 41.10 0.42 8.58
N SER A 473 42.16 1.23 8.59
CA SER A 473 42.13 2.60 8.04
C SER A 473 41.80 2.69 6.55
N VAL A 474 42.00 1.62 5.77
CA VAL A 474 41.66 1.58 4.33
C VAL A 474 40.14 1.61 4.15
N THR A 475 39.42 0.86 4.98
CA THR A 475 37.95 0.72 4.91
C THR A 475 37.19 1.61 5.92
N ALA A 476 37.90 2.25 6.85
CA ALA A 476 37.33 3.13 7.87
C ALA A 476 36.39 4.23 7.32
N SER A 477 35.37 4.61 8.10
CA SER A 477 34.43 5.67 7.75
C SER A 477 35.12 7.04 7.69
N PHE A 478 34.56 7.95 6.89
CA PHE A 478 34.94 9.37 6.90
C PHE A 478 34.77 9.98 8.30
N SER A 479 33.74 9.56 9.03
CA SER A 479 33.41 10.02 10.39
C SER A 479 34.45 9.67 11.46
N SER A 480 35.27 8.64 11.23
CA SER A 480 36.28 8.16 12.19
C SER A 480 37.70 8.67 11.93
N THR A 481 37.91 9.46 10.87
CA THR A 481 39.25 9.75 10.36
C THR A 481 39.51 11.25 10.38
N SER A 482 40.59 11.70 11.05
CA SER A 482 41.02 13.10 11.03
C SER A 482 41.71 13.40 9.69
N LEU A 483 40.91 13.61 8.66
CA LEU A 483 41.37 13.79 7.30
C LEU A 483 41.80 15.25 7.05
N THR A 484 42.92 15.43 6.36
CA THR A 484 43.49 16.74 6.02
C THR A 484 42.84 17.35 4.77
N HIS A 485 41.50 17.38 4.73
CA HIS A 485 40.73 17.95 3.63
C HIS A 485 40.25 19.39 3.93
N PRO A 486 39.92 20.20 2.91
CA PRO A 486 39.14 21.41 3.09
C PRO A 486 37.78 21.10 3.74
N LYS A 487 37.15 22.11 4.35
CA LYS A 487 35.78 21.98 4.88
C LYS A 487 34.80 21.71 3.73
N SER A 488 33.83 20.83 3.99
CA SER A 488 32.70 20.59 3.10
C SER A 488 31.95 21.88 2.75
N ILE A 489 31.46 21.98 1.51
CA ILE A 489 30.56 23.04 1.06
C ILE A 489 29.07 22.71 1.27
N LEU A 490 28.75 21.46 1.65
CA LEU A 490 27.38 20.98 1.85
C LEU A 490 26.80 21.46 3.19
N ASP A 491 25.46 21.50 3.29
CA ASP A 491 24.81 21.79 4.56
C ASP A 491 25.11 20.72 5.64
N ASN A 492 25.16 21.12 6.91
CA ASN A 492 25.48 20.23 8.03
C ASN A 492 24.49 19.05 8.18
N VAL A 493 23.21 19.24 7.85
CA VAL A 493 22.22 18.15 7.85
C VAL A 493 22.55 17.13 6.76
N VAL A 494 22.91 17.60 5.56
CA VAL A 494 23.33 16.75 4.44
C VAL A 494 24.61 15.99 4.78
N GLN A 495 25.61 16.66 5.35
CA GLN A 495 26.87 16.03 5.81
C GLN A 495 26.62 14.92 6.84
N GLN A 496 25.71 15.11 7.81
CA GLN A 496 25.38 14.08 8.80
C GLN A 496 24.78 12.83 8.19
N ILE A 497 23.91 12.99 7.18
CA ILE A 497 23.26 11.87 6.48
C ILE A 497 24.27 11.16 5.58
N LEU A 498 25.01 11.90 4.75
CA LEU A 498 26.05 11.33 3.91
C LEU A 498 27.11 10.59 4.74
N GLY A 499 27.52 11.14 5.89
CA GLY A 499 28.51 10.52 6.77
C GLY A 499 28.13 9.17 7.37
N VAL A 500 26.84 8.82 7.39
CA VAL A 500 26.35 7.47 7.78
C VAL A 500 25.90 6.62 6.59
N VAL A 501 25.43 7.22 5.50
CA VAL A 501 25.02 6.50 4.28
C VAL A 501 26.22 6.04 3.45
N THR A 502 27.31 6.82 3.41
CA THR A 502 28.55 6.52 2.68
C THR A 502 29.54 5.70 3.51
N ASP A 503 29.06 4.66 4.20
CA ASP A 503 29.87 3.73 4.97
C ASP A 503 30.10 2.43 4.20
N LEU A 504 31.37 2.10 3.96
CA LEU A 504 31.77 0.86 3.28
C LEU A 504 31.29 -0.38 4.05
N LYS A 505 31.16 -0.32 5.38
CA LYS A 505 30.63 -1.44 6.19
C LYS A 505 29.18 -1.78 5.84
N CYS A 506 28.36 -0.81 5.43
CA CYS A 506 26.99 -1.08 4.95
C CYS A 506 26.99 -1.83 3.61
N LEU A 507 27.98 -1.56 2.75
CA LEU A 507 28.18 -2.26 1.47
C LEU A 507 28.78 -3.67 1.66
N GLU A 508 29.69 -3.83 2.62
CA GLU A 508 30.20 -5.15 3.05
C GLU A 508 29.08 -6.04 3.61
N GLN A 509 28.16 -5.47 4.40
CA GLN A 509 26.94 -6.16 4.84
C GLN A 509 26.04 -6.56 3.65
N ALA A 510 25.88 -5.69 2.63
CA ALA A 510 25.16 -6.04 1.40
C ALA A 510 25.80 -7.24 0.69
N ALA A 511 27.10 -7.18 0.41
CA ALA A 511 27.84 -8.23 -0.26
C ALA A 511 27.77 -9.57 0.48
N THR A 512 27.88 -9.55 1.81
CA THR A 512 27.74 -10.75 2.67
C THR A 512 26.33 -11.35 2.56
N GLY A 513 25.29 -10.51 2.45
CA GLY A 513 23.91 -10.93 2.19
C GLY A 513 23.67 -11.50 0.79
N TYR A 514 24.65 -11.41 -0.12
CA TYR A 514 24.67 -12.02 -1.45
C TYR A 514 25.71 -13.16 -1.54
N ASP A 515 25.97 -13.85 -0.43
CA ASP A 515 26.90 -14.97 -0.30
C ASP A 515 28.32 -14.69 -0.85
N HIS A 516 28.80 -13.45 -0.75
CA HIS A 516 30.14 -13.07 -1.21
C HIS A 516 31.19 -13.25 -0.12
N SER A 517 32.34 -13.87 -0.46
CA SER A 517 33.42 -14.06 0.51
C SER A 517 34.31 -12.82 0.63
N LEU A 518 33.97 -11.91 1.54
CA LEU A 518 34.83 -10.76 1.91
C LEU A 518 36.21 -11.18 2.44
N ARG A 519 36.35 -12.42 2.92
CA ARG A 519 37.63 -12.99 3.38
C ARG A 519 38.58 -13.31 2.23
N ASP A 520 38.03 -13.77 1.11
CA ASP A 520 38.81 -14.32 -0.01
C ASP A 520 38.90 -13.34 -1.19
N MET A 521 37.95 -12.40 -1.27
CA MET A 521 37.97 -11.21 -2.13
C MET A 521 37.27 -10.05 -1.38
N PRO A 522 38.00 -9.23 -0.61
CA PRO A 522 37.47 -8.03 0.03
C PRO A 522 36.76 -7.10 -0.97
N LEU A 523 35.79 -6.32 -0.51
CA LEU A 523 35.00 -5.43 -1.38
C LEU A 523 35.85 -4.38 -2.12
N VAL A 524 37.03 -4.05 -1.59
CA VAL A 524 38.00 -3.14 -2.24
C VAL A 524 38.71 -3.75 -3.47
N GLU A 525 38.73 -5.07 -3.60
CA GLU A 525 39.26 -5.80 -4.77
C GLU A 525 38.18 -6.12 -5.82
N LEU A 526 36.91 -5.80 -5.52
CA LEU A 526 35.77 -6.18 -6.34
C LEU A 526 35.63 -5.23 -7.54
N GLU A 527 36.34 -5.54 -8.63
CA GLU A 527 36.34 -4.71 -9.84
C GLU A 527 35.06 -4.90 -10.69
N PRO A 528 34.37 -3.81 -11.09
CA PRO A 528 33.20 -3.88 -11.97
C PRO A 528 33.45 -4.62 -13.30
N SER A 529 34.64 -4.45 -13.88
CA SER A 529 35.06 -5.10 -15.13
C SER A 529 35.20 -6.63 -15.01
N VAL A 530 35.61 -7.12 -13.83
CA VAL A 530 35.69 -8.56 -13.52
C VAL A 530 34.28 -9.14 -13.38
N LEU A 531 33.37 -8.40 -12.74
CA LEU A 531 31.97 -8.81 -12.60
C LEU A 531 31.21 -8.79 -13.93
N ALA A 532 31.47 -7.82 -14.81
CA ALA A 532 30.96 -7.83 -16.18
C ALA A 532 31.43 -9.08 -16.94
N THR A 533 32.74 -9.37 -16.91
CA THR A 533 33.33 -10.60 -17.49
C THR A 533 32.70 -11.88 -16.91
N ALA A 534 32.32 -11.86 -15.63
CA ALA A 534 31.66 -12.97 -14.97
C ALA A 534 30.19 -13.14 -15.43
N LEU A 535 29.46 -12.05 -15.67
CA LEU A 535 28.12 -12.07 -16.28
C LEU A 535 28.14 -12.62 -17.72
N ASP A 536 29.14 -12.24 -18.52
CA ASP A 536 29.31 -12.77 -19.88
C ASP A 536 29.50 -14.30 -19.84
N ARG A 537 30.37 -14.80 -18.94
CA ARG A 537 30.57 -16.25 -18.74
C ARG A 537 29.32 -16.97 -18.26
N LEU A 538 28.56 -16.39 -17.35
CA LEU A 538 27.27 -16.98 -16.93
C LEU A 538 26.26 -17.00 -18.08
N SER A 539 26.26 -15.98 -18.92
CA SER A 539 25.40 -15.91 -20.13
C SER A 539 25.79 -16.99 -21.14
N GLU A 540 27.08 -17.23 -21.39
CA GLU A 540 27.55 -18.37 -22.19
C GLU A 540 27.10 -19.72 -21.61
N ILE A 541 27.24 -19.92 -20.29
CA ILE A 541 26.82 -21.16 -19.62
C ILE A 541 25.31 -21.37 -19.76
N LYS A 542 24.51 -20.30 -19.61
CA LYS A 542 23.05 -20.31 -19.80
C LYS A 542 22.67 -20.75 -21.21
N THR A 543 23.25 -20.14 -22.25
CA THR A 543 23.00 -20.52 -23.65
C THR A 543 23.30 -22.00 -23.90
N ILE A 544 24.44 -22.50 -23.40
CA ILE A 544 24.79 -23.92 -23.55
C ILE A 544 23.79 -24.80 -22.79
N LEU A 545 23.33 -24.42 -21.59
CA LEU A 545 22.31 -25.18 -20.85
C LEU A 545 20.95 -25.24 -21.58
N ASP A 546 20.49 -24.13 -22.16
CA ASP A 546 19.25 -24.07 -22.94
C ASP A 546 19.34 -24.94 -24.21
N GLU A 547 20.44 -24.85 -24.96
CA GLU A 547 20.72 -25.72 -26.10
C GLU A 547 20.75 -27.20 -25.68
N ASN A 548 21.42 -27.52 -24.59
CA ASN A 548 21.61 -28.88 -24.08
C ASN A 548 20.29 -29.48 -23.55
N ALA A 549 19.41 -28.67 -22.97
CA ALA A 549 18.05 -29.05 -22.63
C ALA A 549 17.20 -29.34 -23.88
N SER A 550 17.39 -28.59 -24.97
CA SER A 550 16.74 -28.88 -26.26
C SER A 550 17.19 -30.23 -26.86
N VAL A 551 18.46 -30.60 -26.68
CA VAL A 551 19.02 -31.90 -27.10
C VAL A 551 18.37 -33.03 -26.31
N LEU A 552 18.27 -32.92 -24.97
CA LEU A 552 17.55 -33.91 -24.15
C LEU A 552 16.09 -34.08 -24.59
N LYS A 553 15.39 -32.98 -24.88
CA LYS A 553 14.00 -33.04 -25.35
C LYS A 553 13.87 -33.77 -26.69
N LYS A 554 14.82 -33.59 -27.61
CA LYS A 554 14.86 -34.34 -28.88
C LYS A 554 15.13 -35.83 -28.67
N MET A 555 16.07 -36.18 -27.77
CA MET A 555 16.39 -37.58 -27.45
C MET A 555 15.23 -38.33 -26.78
N ASN A 556 14.42 -37.63 -25.99
CA ASN A 556 13.27 -38.20 -25.26
C ASN A 556 11.94 -38.07 -26.02
N SER A 557 11.92 -37.57 -27.26
CA SER A 557 10.68 -37.38 -28.03
C SER A 557 10.11 -38.71 -28.52
N THR A 558 8.81 -38.93 -28.31
CA THR A 558 8.06 -40.08 -28.83
C THR A 558 7.45 -39.87 -30.21
N ASP A 559 7.42 -38.64 -30.71
CA ASP A 559 6.66 -38.28 -31.92
C ASP A 559 7.38 -38.64 -33.23
N GLN A 560 8.71 -38.82 -33.17
CA GLN A 560 9.55 -39.27 -34.28
C GLN A 560 10.64 -40.22 -33.75
N PRO A 561 10.55 -41.54 -34.00
CA PRO A 561 11.58 -42.49 -33.61
C PRO A 561 12.92 -42.17 -34.30
N LEU A 562 13.94 -41.83 -33.52
CA LEU A 562 15.29 -41.58 -34.02
C LEU A 562 16.07 -42.89 -34.18
N GLU A 563 16.92 -42.95 -35.20
CA GLU A 563 17.81 -44.10 -35.41
C GLU A 563 18.86 -44.22 -34.29
N PRO A 564 19.31 -45.43 -33.89
CA PRO A 564 20.28 -45.61 -32.80
C PRO A 564 21.57 -44.80 -32.97
N ALA A 565 22.02 -44.58 -34.22
CA ALA A 565 23.18 -43.75 -34.53
C ALA A 565 22.94 -42.26 -34.27
N GLN A 566 21.72 -41.76 -34.52
CA GLN A 566 21.33 -40.37 -34.23
C GLN A 566 21.21 -40.15 -32.71
N ILE A 567 20.63 -41.12 -31.98
CA ILE A 567 20.59 -41.12 -30.52
C ILE A 567 22.02 -41.10 -29.94
N GLY A 568 22.93 -41.90 -30.50
CA GLY A 568 24.36 -41.89 -30.12
C GLY A 568 25.01 -40.51 -30.31
N ALA A 569 24.85 -39.91 -31.48
CA ALA A 569 25.42 -38.59 -31.79
C ALA A 569 24.85 -37.47 -30.90
N LEU A 570 23.54 -37.48 -30.62
CA LEU A 570 22.92 -36.54 -29.67
C LEU A 570 23.42 -36.77 -28.24
N ALA A 571 23.63 -38.02 -27.82
CA ALA A 571 24.19 -38.34 -26.51
C ALA A 571 25.62 -37.84 -26.33
N ASP A 572 26.45 -37.95 -27.38
CA ASP A 572 27.83 -37.45 -27.35
C ASP A 572 27.88 -35.91 -27.38
N SER A 573 27.02 -35.27 -28.16
CA SER A 573 26.82 -33.81 -28.11
C SER A 573 26.41 -33.34 -26.71
N TRP A 574 25.44 -34.03 -26.09
CA TRP A 574 24.97 -33.71 -24.74
C TRP A 574 26.06 -33.86 -23.68
N ARG A 575 26.86 -34.93 -23.75
CA ARG A 575 28.00 -35.15 -22.85
C ARG A 575 29.07 -34.07 -23.03
N ALA A 576 29.40 -33.70 -24.27
CA ALA A 576 30.39 -32.67 -24.57
C ALA A 576 29.94 -31.29 -24.06
N ALA A 577 28.69 -30.91 -24.27
CA ALA A 577 28.11 -29.69 -23.72
C ALA A 577 28.14 -29.68 -22.19
N THR A 578 27.78 -30.79 -21.54
CA THR A 578 27.79 -30.93 -20.07
C THR A 578 29.20 -30.84 -19.48
N ASP A 579 30.20 -31.44 -20.13
CA ASP A 579 31.62 -31.27 -19.75
C ASP A 579 32.10 -29.82 -19.93
N GLY A 580 31.64 -29.14 -20.99
CA GLY A 580 31.95 -27.72 -21.25
C GLY A 580 31.30 -26.77 -20.25
N ILE A 581 30.07 -27.06 -19.81
CA ILE A 581 29.40 -26.36 -18.70
C ILE A 581 30.20 -26.53 -17.40
N ALA A 582 30.68 -27.73 -17.10
CA ALA A 582 31.49 -28.00 -15.90
C ALA A 582 32.83 -27.23 -15.90
N GLU A 583 33.47 -27.15 -17.07
CA GLU A 583 34.67 -26.33 -17.28
C GLU A 583 34.39 -24.85 -17.06
N LYS A 584 33.41 -24.28 -17.77
CA LYS A 584 33.05 -22.86 -17.66
C LYS A 584 32.59 -22.49 -16.25
N SER A 585 31.85 -23.36 -15.56
CA SER A 585 31.42 -23.16 -14.17
C SER A 585 32.61 -23.05 -13.22
N SER A 586 33.57 -23.99 -13.30
CA SER A 586 34.78 -23.93 -12.46
C SER A 586 35.59 -22.66 -12.73
N ARG A 587 35.74 -22.27 -14.01
CA ARG A 587 36.40 -21.02 -14.42
C ARG A 587 35.63 -19.75 -14.03
N TYR A 588 34.34 -19.83 -13.77
CA TYR A 588 33.54 -18.72 -13.26
C TYR A 588 33.81 -18.48 -11.76
N PHE A 589 33.84 -19.54 -10.93
CA PHE A 589 34.09 -19.41 -9.49
C PHE A 589 35.51 -18.93 -9.14
N GLU A 590 36.47 -19.05 -10.07
CA GLU A 590 37.78 -18.39 -9.97
C GLU A 590 37.64 -16.86 -9.93
N LEU A 591 36.69 -16.28 -10.67
CA LEU A 591 36.46 -14.84 -10.75
C LEU A 591 35.65 -14.30 -9.56
N VAL A 592 34.57 -14.98 -9.17
CA VAL A 592 33.64 -14.50 -8.13
C VAL A 592 33.48 -15.55 -7.01
N PRO A 593 34.32 -15.50 -5.95
CA PRO A 593 34.24 -16.45 -4.85
C PRO A 593 32.95 -16.29 -4.04
N ARG A 594 32.45 -17.42 -3.52
CA ARG A 594 31.27 -17.49 -2.64
C ARG A 594 31.66 -17.82 -1.20
N SER A 595 30.92 -17.32 -0.22
CA SER A 595 31.17 -17.54 1.21
C SER A 595 30.73 -18.92 1.71
N ASP A 596 29.78 -19.57 1.04
CA ASP A 596 29.33 -20.93 1.34
C ASP A 596 30.41 -21.99 1.05
N ALA A 597 31.27 -21.75 0.06
CA ALA A 597 32.53 -22.45 -0.16
C ALA A 597 33.63 -22.01 0.85
N SER A 598 33.30 -22.06 2.15
CA SER A 598 34.06 -21.45 3.26
C SER A 598 35.51 -21.92 3.48
N CYS A 599 36.05 -22.81 2.64
CA CYS A 599 37.46 -23.21 2.59
C CYS A 599 37.86 -23.56 1.15
N ASP A 600 39.11 -23.32 0.74
CA ASP A 600 39.69 -23.75 -0.55
C ASP A 600 39.54 -25.26 -0.84
N ASP A 601 39.24 -26.06 0.20
CA ASP A 601 38.97 -27.49 0.11
C ASP A 601 37.51 -27.86 -0.24
N VAL A 602 36.56 -26.93 -0.25
CA VAL A 602 35.14 -27.24 -0.56
C VAL A 602 34.92 -27.26 -2.07
N PRO A 603 34.50 -28.39 -2.68
CA PRO A 603 34.26 -28.44 -4.11
C PRO A 603 32.96 -27.69 -4.46
N LEU A 604 33.10 -26.63 -5.27
CA LEU A 604 31.96 -25.93 -5.86
C LEU A 604 31.35 -26.74 -7.02
N ALA A 605 30.02 -26.79 -7.03
CA ALA A 605 29.23 -27.53 -8.00
C ALA A 605 29.17 -26.81 -9.35
N SER A 606 29.29 -27.57 -10.44
CA SER A 606 28.90 -27.06 -11.76
C SER A 606 27.41 -26.69 -11.74
N PHE A 607 27.04 -25.62 -12.44
CA PHE A 607 25.64 -25.38 -12.75
C PHE A 607 25.08 -26.57 -13.54
N LEU A 608 23.90 -27.05 -13.15
CA LEU A 608 23.18 -28.14 -13.82
C LEU A 608 21.86 -27.67 -14.44
N THR A 609 21.35 -26.52 -14.02
CA THR A 609 20.08 -25.95 -14.48
C THR A 609 20.22 -24.47 -14.81
N VAL A 610 19.36 -23.97 -15.70
CA VAL A 610 19.27 -22.55 -16.06
C VAL A 610 18.83 -21.70 -14.85
N ASP A 611 18.03 -22.26 -13.94
CA ASP A 611 17.59 -21.61 -12.70
C ASP A 611 18.77 -21.31 -11.76
N ASP A 612 19.73 -22.23 -11.63
CA ASP A 612 20.93 -22.02 -10.81
C ASP A 612 21.85 -20.92 -11.40
N VAL A 613 21.96 -20.86 -12.73
CA VAL A 613 22.70 -19.78 -13.42
C VAL A 613 21.97 -18.45 -13.29
N ASN A 614 20.65 -18.43 -13.40
CA ASN A 614 19.81 -17.22 -13.26
C ASN A 614 19.92 -16.62 -11.84
N LYS A 615 19.92 -17.46 -10.79
CA LYS A 615 20.23 -17.05 -9.40
C LYS A 615 21.61 -16.40 -9.32
N GLU A 616 22.61 -17.02 -9.94
CA GLU A 616 23.99 -16.51 -9.89
C GLU A 616 24.17 -15.21 -10.70
N ILE A 617 23.55 -15.07 -11.87
CA ILE A 617 23.48 -13.82 -12.65
C ILE A 617 22.91 -12.70 -11.76
N THR A 618 21.84 -12.99 -11.04
CA THR A 618 21.20 -12.03 -10.13
C THR A 618 22.12 -11.63 -8.98
N ARG A 619 22.80 -12.61 -8.37
CA ARG A 619 23.82 -12.40 -7.33
C ARG A 619 24.96 -11.50 -7.83
N VAL A 620 25.49 -11.78 -9.02
CA VAL A 620 26.58 -11.00 -9.63
C VAL A 620 26.13 -9.59 -10.01
N ARG A 621 24.88 -9.38 -10.49
CA ARG A 621 24.36 -8.02 -10.72
C ARG A 621 24.24 -7.21 -9.43
N HIS A 622 23.74 -7.80 -8.35
CA HIS A 622 23.74 -7.12 -7.05
C HIS A 622 25.17 -6.78 -6.57
N LEU A 623 26.13 -7.69 -6.77
CA LEU A 623 27.54 -7.42 -6.44
C LEU A 623 28.17 -6.34 -7.34
N LEU A 624 27.82 -6.27 -8.62
CA LEU A 624 28.21 -5.20 -9.53
C LEU A 624 27.66 -3.86 -9.03
N ASP A 625 26.44 -3.87 -8.50
CA ASP A 625 25.85 -2.67 -7.93
C ASP A 625 26.57 -2.20 -6.67
N VAL A 626 26.94 -3.12 -5.78
CA VAL A 626 27.74 -2.84 -4.58
C VAL A 626 29.16 -2.38 -4.95
N ALA A 627 29.77 -2.97 -6.00
CA ALA A 627 31.11 -2.61 -6.49
C ALA A 627 31.17 -1.17 -7.03
N HIS A 628 30.23 -0.76 -7.89
CA HIS A 628 30.16 0.64 -8.34
C HIS A 628 30.05 1.62 -7.16
N THR A 629 29.25 1.29 -6.14
CA THR A 629 29.08 2.14 -4.97
C THR A 629 30.31 2.15 -4.06
N SER A 630 31.05 1.04 -3.94
CA SER A 630 32.29 0.98 -3.16
C SER A 630 33.40 1.81 -3.80
N LYS A 631 33.49 1.83 -5.14
CA LYS A 631 34.44 2.68 -5.87
C LYS A 631 34.24 4.17 -5.58
N ILE A 632 33.00 4.65 -5.45
CA ILE A 632 32.71 6.04 -5.06
C ILE A 632 33.36 6.38 -3.71
N ILE A 633 33.18 5.51 -2.70
CA ILE A 633 33.74 5.71 -1.35
C ILE A 633 35.28 5.66 -1.38
N LEU A 634 35.86 4.77 -2.18
CA LEU A 634 37.32 4.62 -2.30
C LEU A 634 37.97 5.79 -3.04
N GLY A 635 37.39 6.25 -4.14
CA GLY A 635 37.88 7.42 -4.89
C GLY A 635 37.88 8.70 -4.07
N ALA A 636 36.83 8.90 -3.27
CA ALA A 636 36.72 10.01 -2.34
C ALA A 636 37.88 10.12 -1.33
N LYS A 637 38.61 9.02 -1.07
CA LYS A 637 39.78 9.01 -0.15
C LYS A 637 41.12 9.34 -0.80
N ALA A 638 41.23 9.34 -2.13
CA ALA A 638 42.43 9.77 -2.85
C ALA A 638 42.43 11.28 -3.16
N ASN A 639 41.25 11.91 -3.15
CA ASN A 639 41.06 13.24 -3.71
C ASN A 639 41.45 14.37 -2.74
N ALA A 640 41.72 15.56 -3.28
CA ALA A 640 41.99 16.78 -2.49
C ALA A 640 40.70 17.47 -2.00
N VAL A 641 39.56 17.22 -2.67
CA VAL A 641 38.23 17.69 -2.27
C VAL A 641 37.75 16.97 -1.00
N HIS A 642 36.78 17.55 -0.29
CA HIS A 642 36.17 16.90 0.87
C HIS A 642 35.41 15.62 0.46
N PRO A 643 35.58 14.46 1.13
CA PRO A 643 35.07 13.17 0.63
C PRO A 643 33.56 13.06 0.53
N LEU A 644 32.80 13.71 1.42
CA LEU A 644 31.33 13.69 1.32
C LEU A 644 30.83 14.45 0.10
N ASP A 645 31.53 15.53 -0.27
CA ASP A 645 31.22 16.38 -1.42
C ASP A 645 31.52 15.59 -2.71
N TYR A 646 32.67 14.90 -2.75
CA TYR A 646 33.00 13.95 -3.81
C TYR A 646 31.94 12.85 -3.97
N CYS A 647 31.49 12.24 -2.87
CA CYS A 647 30.44 11.21 -2.91
C CYS A 647 29.09 11.78 -3.38
N TYR A 648 28.74 13.00 -2.97
CA TYR A 648 27.51 13.69 -3.39
C TYR A 648 27.50 13.97 -4.89
N ASP A 649 28.60 14.55 -5.41
CA ASP A 649 28.81 14.79 -6.84
C ASP A 649 28.78 13.47 -7.63
N ALA A 650 29.44 12.42 -7.15
CA ALA A 650 29.43 11.11 -7.80
C ALA A 650 28.05 10.42 -7.81
N MET A 651 27.21 10.64 -6.80
CA MET A 651 25.85 10.09 -6.74
C MET A 651 24.84 10.87 -7.60
N GLN A 652 25.17 12.09 -8.05
CA GLN A 652 24.30 12.95 -8.88
C GLN A 652 22.89 13.13 -8.27
N VAL A 653 22.85 13.37 -6.96
CA VAL A 653 21.64 13.57 -6.17
C VAL A 653 21.76 14.86 -5.37
N HIS A 654 20.72 15.68 -5.38
CA HIS A 654 20.61 16.83 -4.51
C HIS A 654 19.67 16.54 -3.35
N LEU A 655 20.10 16.95 -2.15
CA LEU A 655 19.39 16.76 -0.89
C LEU A 655 19.21 18.13 -0.22
N THR A 656 17.97 18.58 -0.06
CA THR A 656 17.66 19.86 0.59
C THR A 656 16.69 19.66 1.76
N PRO A 657 16.87 20.34 2.92
CA PRO A 657 15.89 20.27 4.01
C PRO A 657 14.49 20.67 3.53
N ALA A 658 13.49 19.83 3.82
CA ALA A 658 12.12 20.10 3.41
C ALA A 658 11.51 21.26 4.22
N SER A 659 10.45 21.89 3.70
CA SER A 659 9.76 22.98 4.40
C SER A 659 9.00 22.46 5.63
N THR A 660 8.66 23.35 6.57
CA THR A 660 7.87 22.97 7.76
C THR A 660 6.53 22.34 7.39
N ALA A 661 5.87 22.85 6.35
CA ALA A 661 4.63 22.27 5.83
C ALA A 661 4.82 20.86 5.26
N ASP A 662 5.95 20.59 4.57
CA ASP A 662 6.30 19.25 4.09
C ASP A 662 6.50 18.29 5.27
N VAL A 663 7.26 18.73 6.29
CA VAL A 663 7.54 17.96 7.51
C VAL A 663 6.26 17.63 8.29
N ASP A 664 5.37 18.60 8.48
CA ASP A 664 4.10 18.41 9.21
C ASP A 664 3.20 17.39 8.51
N VAL A 665 3.06 17.50 7.18
CA VAL A 665 2.26 16.57 6.36
C VAL A 665 2.86 15.17 6.38
N ILE A 666 4.18 15.04 6.17
CA ILE A 666 4.86 13.74 6.13
C ILE A 666 4.88 13.06 7.51
N SER A 667 5.00 13.83 8.59
CA SER A 667 4.88 13.31 9.96
C SER A 667 3.46 12.81 10.25
N ALA A 668 2.44 13.56 9.83
CA ALA A 668 1.04 13.14 9.96
C ALA A 668 0.73 11.88 9.12
N TYR A 669 1.28 11.77 7.91
CA TYR A 669 1.15 10.58 7.06
C TYR A 669 1.84 9.36 7.67
N PHE A 670 3.04 9.56 8.23
CA PHE A 670 3.76 8.51 8.95
C PHE A 670 2.95 8.00 10.15
N GLU A 671 2.46 8.89 11.02
CA GLU A 671 1.66 8.51 12.20
C GLU A 671 0.31 7.84 11.84
N ALA A 672 -0.36 8.31 10.79
CA ALA A 672 -1.64 7.76 10.33
C ALA A 672 -1.49 6.36 9.66
N GLY A 673 -0.31 6.08 9.11
CA GLY A 673 0.03 4.85 8.38
C GLY A 673 0.29 3.61 9.25
N PHE A 674 0.09 3.67 10.58
CA PHE A 674 0.19 2.52 11.49
C PHE A 674 -1.17 2.11 12.07
N SER A 675 -1.39 0.79 12.13
CA SER A 675 -2.56 0.17 12.78
C SER A 675 -2.67 0.45 14.29
N ARG A 676 -1.55 0.79 14.94
CA ARG A 676 -1.45 1.19 16.36
C ARG A 676 -0.45 2.32 16.49
N LYS A 677 -0.67 3.26 17.42
CA LYS A 677 0.26 4.39 17.61
C LYS A 677 1.71 3.90 17.77
N PRO A 678 2.66 4.37 16.93
CA PRO A 678 4.06 3.99 17.03
C PRO A 678 4.71 4.75 18.19
N SER A 679 4.49 4.29 19.43
CA SER A 679 4.94 4.99 20.65
C SER A 679 6.47 5.03 20.83
N THR A 680 7.23 4.46 19.89
CA THR A 680 8.69 4.33 19.90
C THR A 680 9.37 4.90 18.65
N HIS A 681 8.61 5.45 17.68
CA HIS A 681 9.15 5.93 16.41
C HIS A 681 8.71 7.36 16.11
N LYS A 682 9.63 8.18 15.60
CA LYS A 682 9.35 9.59 15.30
C LYS A 682 10.06 10.03 14.03
N VAL A 683 9.36 10.73 13.14
CA VAL A 683 9.98 11.50 12.05
C VAL A 683 10.77 12.67 12.66
N THR A 684 12.08 12.68 12.48
CA THR A 684 12.98 13.72 13.00
C THR A 684 13.40 14.72 11.93
N ARG A 685 13.56 14.25 10.69
CA ARG A 685 13.97 15.08 9.55
C ARG A 685 13.32 14.57 8.26
N VAL A 686 13.09 15.50 7.35
CA VAL A 686 12.67 15.22 5.98
C VAL A 686 13.56 16.05 5.06
N LEU A 687 14.10 15.42 4.03
CA LEU A 687 14.83 16.09 2.96
C LEU A 687 14.11 15.83 1.64
N LYS A 688 13.99 16.87 0.80
CA LYS A 688 13.67 16.71 -0.61
C LYS A 688 14.84 16.04 -1.31
N VAL A 689 14.51 15.13 -2.21
CA VAL A 689 15.46 14.40 -3.05
C VAL A 689 15.21 14.82 -4.48
N GLN A 690 16.26 15.21 -5.18
CA GLN A 690 16.24 15.46 -6.63
C GLN A 690 17.37 14.67 -7.26
N ARG A 691 17.02 13.70 -8.11
CA ARG A 691 17.97 12.89 -8.86
C ARG A 691 18.04 13.35 -10.30
N LYS A 692 19.25 13.46 -10.84
CA LYS A 692 19.49 13.91 -12.21
C LYS A 692 18.78 12.99 -13.23
N GLY A 693 17.93 13.58 -14.07
CA GLY A 693 17.19 12.86 -15.12
C GLY A 693 15.89 12.17 -14.66
N GLU A 694 15.62 12.09 -13.35
CA GLU A 694 14.48 11.32 -12.83
C GLU A 694 13.13 12.05 -13.04
N ALA A 695 13.14 13.38 -12.91
CA ALA A 695 11.97 14.21 -13.20
C ALA A 695 11.65 14.24 -14.70
N GLU A 696 12.68 14.35 -15.55
CA GLU A 696 12.56 14.37 -17.00
C GLU A 696 11.98 13.05 -17.53
N CYS A 697 12.54 11.91 -17.08
CA CYS A 697 12.00 10.57 -17.41
C CYS A 697 10.52 10.41 -17.03
N MET A 698 10.11 11.00 -15.89
CA MET A 698 8.72 10.97 -15.44
C MET A 698 7.80 11.90 -16.24
N GLN A 699 8.29 13.06 -16.69
CA GLN A 699 7.51 13.98 -17.54
C GLN A 699 7.32 13.44 -18.97
N ASP A 700 8.28 12.68 -19.50
CA ASP A 700 8.21 12.06 -20.83
C ASP A 700 7.14 10.96 -20.94
N ILE A 701 6.72 10.35 -19.83
CA ILE A 701 5.67 9.31 -19.82
C ILE A 701 4.27 9.92 -19.62
N ALA A 702 3.41 9.75 -20.62
CA ALA A 702 2.03 10.26 -20.58
C ALA A 702 1.09 9.36 -19.75
N VAL A 703 1.32 9.25 -18.44
CA VAL A 703 0.45 8.50 -17.51
C VAL A 703 -0.68 9.40 -16.99
N PRO A 704 -1.96 9.00 -17.08
CA PRO A 704 -3.09 9.86 -16.73
C PRO A 704 -3.38 9.93 -15.22
N GLY A 705 -3.90 11.08 -14.76
CA GLY A 705 -4.35 11.29 -13.39
C GLY A 705 -3.28 11.86 -12.45
N HIS A 706 -3.61 12.00 -11.17
CA HIS A 706 -2.64 12.46 -10.17
C HIS A 706 -1.67 11.34 -9.82
N HIS A 707 -0.40 11.69 -9.70
CA HIS A 707 0.58 10.84 -9.02
C HIS A 707 0.23 10.72 -7.52
N THR A 708 0.72 9.67 -6.89
CA THR A 708 0.46 9.39 -5.47
C THR A 708 1.80 9.26 -4.73
N LEU A 709 1.89 9.92 -3.57
CA LEU A 709 3.07 9.89 -2.72
C LEU A 709 3.03 8.64 -1.83
N LEU A 710 3.90 7.67 -2.11
CA LEU A 710 3.87 6.35 -1.48
C LEU A 710 5.19 6.00 -0.80
N TRP A 711 5.10 5.21 0.26
CA TRP A 711 6.25 4.77 1.06
C TRP A 711 6.99 3.61 0.41
N HIS A 712 8.31 3.73 0.29
CA HIS A 712 9.22 2.64 -0.01
C HIS A 712 10.26 2.51 1.12
N GLY A 713 10.28 1.36 1.79
CA GLY A 713 11.26 1.05 2.84
C GLY A 713 12.36 0.15 2.31
N THR A 714 13.59 0.35 2.81
CA THR A 714 14.75 -0.38 2.32
C THR A 714 15.80 -0.54 3.42
N LYS A 715 16.60 -1.61 3.35
CA LYS A 715 17.68 -1.86 4.30
C LYS A 715 18.76 -0.78 4.17
N LYS A 716 19.43 -0.44 5.27
CA LYS A 716 20.56 0.51 5.27
C LYS A 716 21.68 0.18 4.26
N SER A 717 21.88 -1.12 4.01
CA SER A 717 22.85 -1.64 3.03
C SER A 717 22.58 -1.20 1.58
N ASN A 718 21.33 -0.83 1.27
CA ASN A 718 20.87 -0.57 -0.10
C ASN A 718 20.73 0.93 -0.40
N LEU A 719 20.59 1.77 0.63
CA LEU A 719 20.16 3.16 0.50
C LEU A 719 21.11 4.01 -0.36
N MET A 720 22.43 3.87 -0.18
CA MET A 720 23.40 4.60 -1.02
C MET A 720 23.28 4.20 -2.50
N GLY A 721 23.05 2.92 -2.79
CA GLY A 721 22.85 2.42 -4.15
C GLY A 721 21.58 2.99 -4.80
N ILE A 722 20.50 3.10 -4.03
CA ILE A 722 19.22 3.68 -4.46
C ILE A 722 19.33 5.21 -4.65
N LEU A 723 19.99 5.93 -3.73
CA LEU A 723 20.23 7.37 -3.88
C LEU A 723 21.15 7.70 -5.06
N SER A 724 21.99 6.75 -5.50
CA SER A 724 22.89 6.90 -6.66
C SER A 724 22.24 6.52 -8.00
N ARG A 725 21.43 5.45 -8.07
CA ARG A 725 20.86 4.92 -9.34
C ARG A 725 19.33 5.00 -9.46
N GLY A 726 18.60 5.29 -8.40
CA GLY A 726 17.14 5.23 -8.34
C GLY A 726 16.63 3.86 -7.90
N LEU A 727 15.31 3.66 -7.99
CA LEU A 727 14.67 2.37 -7.69
C LEU A 727 14.64 1.50 -8.95
N CYS A 728 15.38 0.40 -8.93
CA CYS A 728 15.46 -0.52 -10.06
C CYS A 728 14.42 -1.65 -9.97
N ILE A 729 13.89 -2.06 -11.14
CA ILE A 729 13.13 -3.31 -11.27
C ILE A 729 14.10 -4.50 -11.25
N ALA A 730 13.72 -5.57 -10.57
CA ALA A 730 14.52 -6.79 -10.50
C ALA A 730 14.76 -7.40 -11.90
N PRO A 731 15.96 -7.93 -12.20
CA PRO A 731 16.26 -8.42 -13.54
C PRO A 731 15.38 -9.61 -13.99
N PRO A 732 15.21 -9.84 -15.30
CA PRO A 732 14.47 -10.98 -15.84
C PRO A 732 14.93 -12.35 -15.32
N GLU A 733 16.20 -12.47 -14.94
CA GLU A 733 16.83 -13.67 -14.38
C GLU A 733 16.67 -13.81 -12.86
N ALA A 734 16.16 -12.81 -12.14
CA ALA A 734 15.86 -12.94 -10.73
C ALA A 734 14.83 -14.07 -10.48
N PRO A 735 14.99 -14.88 -9.41
CA PRO A 735 13.95 -15.83 -9.01
C PRO A 735 12.60 -15.12 -8.82
N THR A 736 11.53 -15.75 -9.26
CA THR A 736 10.15 -15.24 -9.09
C THR A 736 9.69 -15.32 -7.63
N THR A 737 10.30 -16.22 -6.85
CA THR A 737 10.06 -16.41 -5.41
C THR A 737 10.30 -15.13 -4.62
N GLY A 738 9.22 -14.59 -4.03
CA GLY A 738 9.23 -13.34 -3.25
C GLY A 738 8.49 -12.18 -3.92
N TYR A 739 8.22 -12.26 -5.23
CA TYR A 739 7.48 -11.24 -5.98
C TYR A 739 6.03 -11.67 -6.20
N ALA A 740 5.16 -11.44 -5.21
CA ALA A 740 3.76 -11.88 -5.25
C ALA A 740 2.95 -11.36 -6.46
N PHE A 741 3.33 -10.21 -7.01
CA PHE A 741 2.73 -9.57 -8.18
C PHE A 741 3.72 -9.46 -9.35
N GLY A 742 4.83 -10.18 -9.30
CA GLY A 742 5.91 -10.14 -10.28
C GLY A 742 6.84 -8.92 -10.18
N LYS A 743 7.72 -8.74 -11.16
CA LYS A 743 8.89 -7.86 -11.03
C LYS A 743 8.54 -6.42 -11.39
N GLY A 744 8.21 -5.65 -10.37
CA GLY A 744 8.05 -4.21 -10.45
C GLY A 744 8.70 -3.51 -9.25
N ILE A 745 8.52 -2.20 -9.16
CA ILE A 745 8.88 -1.43 -7.96
C ILE A 745 7.65 -1.41 -7.04
N TYR A 746 7.85 -1.86 -5.79
CA TYR A 746 6.79 -2.02 -4.80
C TYR A 746 6.73 -0.82 -3.85
N PHE A 747 5.51 -0.36 -3.60
CA PHE A 747 5.19 0.76 -2.73
C PHE A 747 4.00 0.45 -1.82
N ALA A 748 3.87 1.20 -0.72
CA ALA A 748 2.73 1.12 0.18
C ALA A 748 2.16 2.51 0.50
N ASP A 749 0.85 2.57 0.76
CA ASP A 749 0.18 3.72 1.37
C ASP A 749 0.27 3.71 2.92
N SER A 750 0.85 2.64 3.49
CA SER A 750 1.07 2.45 4.92
C SER A 750 2.56 2.54 5.26
N ALA A 751 2.89 3.47 6.18
CA ALA A 751 4.21 3.58 6.77
C ALA A 751 4.61 2.30 7.53
N GLU A 752 3.68 1.68 8.27
CA GLU A 752 3.92 0.43 9.01
C GLU A 752 4.41 -0.70 8.10
N LYS A 753 3.79 -0.86 6.92
CA LYS A 753 4.18 -1.90 5.97
C LYS A 753 5.61 -1.67 5.46
N SER A 754 5.90 -0.47 4.96
CA SER A 754 7.21 -0.15 4.38
C SER A 754 8.30 -0.08 5.45
N PHE A 755 8.01 0.34 6.68
CA PHE A 755 8.98 0.34 7.79
C PHE A 755 9.56 -1.06 8.05
N ASN A 756 8.77 -2.12 7.94
CA ASN A 756 9.26 -3.50 8.09
C ASN A 756 10.36 -3.90 7.09
N TYR A 757 10.43 -3.25 5.91
CA TYR A 757 11.50 -3.50 4.92
C TYR A 757 12.82 -2.81 5.27
N CYS A 758 12.85 -1.93 6.27
CA CYS A 758 14.08 -1.32 6.78
C CYS A 758 14.96 -2.32 7.56
N GLY A 759 14.37 -3.43 8.02
CA GLY A 759 15.04 -4.45 8.83
C GLY A 759 15.28 -4.01 10.28
N SER A 760 16.00 -4.84 11.04
CA SER A 760 16.24 -4.64 12.48
C SER A 760 17.56 -3.92 12.83
N ASP A 761 18.34 -3.48 11.84
CA ASP A 761 19.66 -2.89 12.03
C ASP A 761 19.67 -1.41 11.56
N PRO A 762 19.34 -0.44 12.43
CA PRO A 762 19.34 0.98 12.11
C PRO A 762 20.74 1.56 11.93
N TYR A 763 20.83 2.75 11.34
CA TYR A 763 22.01 3.60 11.40
C TYR A 763 22.25 4.08 12.83
N THR A 764 23.51 4.39 13.15
CA THR A 764 23.88 5.06 14.40
C THR A 764 24.45 6.42 14.05
N LEU A 765 23.77 7.49 14.44
CA LEU A 765 24.21 8.86 14.20
C LEU A 765 25.36 9.24 15.15
N PRO A 766 26.14 10.31 14.84
CA PRO A 766 27.23 10.76 15.71
C PRO A 766 26.80 11.14 17.14
N ASP A 767 25.54 11.55 17.31
CA ASP A 767 24.90 11.84 18.61
C ASP A 767 24.38 10.58 19.34
N LYS A 768 24.66 9.39 18.78
CA LYS A 768 24.24 8.05 19.22
C LYS A 768 22.77 7.70 19.01
N ARG A 769 21.94 8.59 18.43
CA ARG A 769 20.56 8.24 18.06
C ARG A 769 20.56 7.11 17.02
N LYS A 770 19.54 6.27 17.10
CA LYS A 770 19.30 5.18 16.15
C LYS A 770 18.24 5.62 15.16
N VAL A 771 18.53 5.51 13.87
CA VAL A 771 17.59 5.94 12.82
C VAL A 771 17.48 4.93 11.68
N HIS A 772 16.28 4.80 11.13
CA HIS A 772 16.08 4.29 9.78
C HIS A 772 15.81 5.46 8.83
N TYR A 773 16.11 5.26 7.55
CA TYR A 773 15.64 6.17 6.50
C TYR A 773 14.63 5.43 5.63
N MET A 774 13.49 6.07 5.39
CA MET A 774 12.48 5.61 4.42
C MET A 774 12.39 6.61 3.27
N LEU A 775 11.98 6.11 2.11
CA LEU A 775 11.72 6.93 0.93
C LEU A 775 10.22 7.20 0.82
N LEU A 776 9.87 8.43 0.48
CA LEU A 776 8.59 8.76 -0.13
C LEU A 776 8.83 9.04 -1.61
N CYS A 777 8.15 8.28 -2.45
CA CYS A 777 8.25 8.39 -3.88
C CYS A 777 6.97 8.99 -4.45
N ASP A 778 7.16 9.93 -5.37
CA ASP A 778 6.14 10.40 -6.31
C ASP A 778 5.96 9.25 -7.33
N VAL A 779 4.75 8.69 -7.42
CA VAL A 779 4.45 7.50 -8.24
C VAL A 779 3.28 7.75 -9.18
N ALA A 780 3.57 7.67 -10.48
CA ALA A 780 2.61 7.78 -11.58
C ALA A 780 1.85 6.45 -11.75
N LEU A 781 0.86 6.20 -10.88
CA LEU A 781 0.09 4.95 -10.88
C LEU A 781 -0.80 4.75 -12.13
N GLY A 782 -1.35 5.83 -12.68
CA GLY A 782 -2.32 5.75 -13.78
C GLY A 782 -3.57 4.93 -13.44
N THR A 783 -4.18 4.32 -14.47
CA THR A 783 -5.21 3.30 -14.29
C THR A 783 -4.61 2.05 -13.64
N THR A 784 -5.08 1.68 -12.44
CA THR A 784 -4.61 0.51 -11.66
C THR A 784 -5.40 -0.77 -11.98
N HIS A 785 -4.74 -1.90 -12.25
CA HIS A 785 -5.35 -3.23 -12.17
C HIS A 785 -5.52 -3.65 -10.71
N ARG A 786 -6.75 -3.94 -10.26
CA ARG A 786 -7.04 -4.26 -8.86
C ARG A 786 -7.06 -5.77 -8.60
N VAL A 787 -6.32 -6.19 -7.57
CA VAL A 787 -6.16 -7.58 -7.15
C VAL A 787 -6.29 -7.70 -5.62
N VAL A 788 -6.70 -8.86 -5.12
CA VAL A 788 -6.84 -9.16 -3.66
C VAL A 788 -6.07 -10.42 -3.24
N GLU A 789 -5.62 -11.20 -4.22
CA GLU A 789 -4.74 -12.36 -4.07
C GLU A 789 -3.54 -12.20 -5.02
N PRO A 790 -2.39 -12.86 -4.74
CA PRO A 790 -1.20 -12.83 -5.60
C PRO A 790 -1.49 -13.17 -7.07
N GLU A 791 -1.14 -12.25 -7.97
CA GLU A 791 -1.32 -12.38 -9.42
C GLU A 791 0.00 -11.97 -10.10
N TYR A 792 0.88 -12.94 -10.35
CA TYR A 792 2.23 -12.69 -10.87
C TYR A 792 2.19 -12.10 -12.29
N ARG A 793 2.80 -10.93 -12.50
CA ARG A 793 2.89 -10.26 -13.81
C ARG A 793 4.27 -9.61 -14.01
N GLU A 794 4.82 -9.71 -15.21
CA GLU A 794 6.05 -8.97 -15.58
C GLU A 794 5.75 -7.58 -16.18
N VAL A 795 4.47 -7.30 -16.48
CA VAL A 795 3.99 -6.04 -17.06
C VAL A 795 2.60 -5.71 -16.49
N ALA A 796 2.19 -4.44 -16.57
CA ALA A 796 0.83 -4.04 -16.22
C ALA A 796 -0.23 -4.81 -17.05
N ALA A 797 -1.43 -4.98 -16.51
CA ALA A 797 -2.52 -5.62 -17.25
C ALA A 797 -3.00 -4.73 -18.41
N ASP A 798 -3.59 -5.32 -19.45
CA ASP A 798 -4.03 -4.60 -20.64
C ASP A 798 -4.97 -3.43 -20.30
N GLY A 799 -4.65 -2.24 -20.81
CA GLY A 799 -5.38 -1.00 -20.47
C GLY A 799 -5.06 -0.38 -19.10
N THR A 800 -4.07 -0.91 -18.37
CA THR A 800 -3.63 -0.41 -17.05
C THR A 800 -2.14 -0.04 -17.07
N HIS A 801 -1.69 0.70 -16.05
CA HIS A 801 -0.33 1.23 -15.93
C HIS A 801 0.38 0.69 -14.67
N SER A 802 -0.35 0.10 -13.74
CA SER A 802 0.14 -0.41 -12.45
C SER A 802 -0.78 -1.48 -11.89
N THR A 803 -0.31 -2.24 -10.91
CA THR A 803 -1.13 -3.13 -10.09
C THR A 803 -1.37 -2.50 -8.72
N PHE A 804 -2.62 -2.50 -8.28
CA PHE A 804 -3.03 -2.18 -6.91
C PHE A 804 -3.51 -3.46 -6.23
N ALA A 805 -2.67 -4.04 -5.39
CA ALA A 805 -3.05 -5.14 -4.52
C ALA A 805 -3.72 -4.57 -3.26
N MET A 806 -5.05 -4.70 -3.24
CA MET A 806 -5.90 -4.33 -2.13
C MET A 806 -5.65 -5.27 -0.95
N ALA A 807 -5.78 -4.74 0.26
CA ALA A 807 -5.48 -5.44 1.50
C ALA A 807 -6.58 -5.27 2.55
N LYS A 808 -6.40 -5.95 3.68
CA LYS A 808 -7.32 -5.88 4.83
C LYS A 808 -7.43 -4.46 5.40
N TYR A 809 -6.31 -3.74 5.48
CA TYR A 809 -6.21 -2.40 6.02
C TYR A 809 -5.69 -1.43 4.97
N GLN A 810 -6.29 -0.24 4.90
CA GLN A 810 -5.86 0.87 4.06
C GLN A 810 -6.09 2.21 4.77
N PRO A 811 -5.36 3.29 4.41
CA PRO A 811 -5.74 4.64 4.80
C PRO A 811 -7.17 4.96 4.37
N ASN A 812 -7.93 5.65 5.23
CA ASN A 812 -9.25 6.17 4.86
C ASN A 812 -9.16 7.02 3.57
N PRO A 813 -9.76 6.59 2.44
CA PRO A 813 -9.58 7.29 1.17
C PRO A 813 -10.13 8.71 1.17
N HIS A 814 -11.13 9.01 2.02
CA HIS A 814 -11.72 10.35 2.15
C HIS A 814 -10.77 11.39 2.77
N ASP A 815 -9.75 10.95 3.51
CA ASP A 815 -8.73 11.83 4.11
C ASP A 815 -7.52 12.05 3.17
N THR A 816 -7.54 11.51 1.94
CA THR A 816 -6.50 11.74 0.94
C THR A 816 -6.51 13.21 0.49
N LEU A 817 -5.36 13.90 0.54
CA LEU A 817 -5.23 15.28 0.09
C LEU A 817 -4.37 15.36 -1.18
N VAL A 818 -4.78 16.18 -2.15
CA VAL A 818 -3.85 16.72 -3.16
C VAL A 818 -3.14 17.91 -2.54
N THR A 819 -1.83 17.78 -2.33
CA THR A 819 -1.00 18.81 -1.68
C THR A 819 -0.15 19.57 -2.70
N PRO A 820 0.19 20.87 -2.47
CA PRO A 820 1.19 21.58 -3.27
C PRO A 820 2.57 20.90 -3.26
N ILE A 821 2.80 20.09 -2.22
CA ILE A 821 3.95 19.20 -2.01
C ILE A 821 4.02 18.19 -3.16
N GLY A 822 4.89 18.44 -4.13
CA GLY A 822 5.14 17.55 -5.29
C GLY A 822 3.93 17.30 -6.19
N SER A 823 2.88 18.13 -6.13
CA SER A 823 1.62 17.97 -6.90
C SER A 823 0.91 16.62 -6.74
N CYS A 824 1.25 15.86 -5.68
CA CYS A 824 0.81 14.48 -5.47
C CYS A 824 -0.45 14.36 -4.61
N ARG A 825 -1.13 13.21 -4.71
CA ARG A 825 -2.06 12.70 -3.70
C ARG A 825 -1.28 12.11 -2.52
N VAL A 826 -1.63 12.49 -1.30
CA VAL A 826 -1.07 11.95 -0.05
C VAL A 826 -2.17 11.25 0.75
N PRO A 827 -2.13 9.92 0.93
CA PRO A 827 -3.08 9.11 1.71
C PRO A 827 -3.05 9.38 3.24
N LEU A 828 -3.36 10.60 3.67
CA LEU A 828 -3.33 11.05 5.09
C LEU A 828 -4.42 10.44 5.99
N GLY A 829 -5.20 9.48 5.49
CA GLY A 829 -6.20 8.78 6.26
C GLY A 829 -5.59 7.87 7.31
N LYS A 830 -6.27 7.75 8.45
CA LYS A 830 -5.94 6.68 9.41
C LYS A 830 -6.10 5.33 8.73
N LEU A 831 -5.19 4.42 9.03
CA LEU A 831 -5.31 3.03 8.64
C LEU A 831 -6.57 2.43 9.27
N GLN A 832 -7.47 1.90 8.46
CA GLN A 832 -8.77 1.35 8.87
C GLN A 832 -9.07 0.04 8.15
N GLN A 833 -9.88 -0.82 8.76
CA GLN A 833 -10.23 -2.12 8.21
C GLN A 833 -11.31 -2.02 7.12
N LEU A 834 -11.01 -2.53 5.93
CA LEU A 834 -11.96 -2.66 4.84
C LEU A 834 -13.04 -3.69 5.18
N GLY A 835 -14.31 -3.30 4.99
CA GLY A 835 -15.48 -4.09 5.34
C GLY A 835 -15.85 -4.08 6.82
N GLU A 836 -15.17 -3.33 7.69
CA GLU A 836 -15.58 -3.14 9.09
C GLU A 836 -15.68 -1.65 9.47
N GLU A 837 -14.67 -0.86 9.11
CA GLU A 837 -14.64 0.59 9.35
C GLU A 837 -14.84 1.40 8.06
N ILE A 838 -14.30 0.89 6.94
CA ILE A 838 -14.52 1.41 5.59
C ILE A 838 -15.51 0.49 4.87
N SER A 839 -16.54 1.04 4.22
CA SER A 839 -17.49 0.28 3.40
C SER A 839 -16.80 -0.36 2.18
N LEU A 840 -17.32 -1.52 1.76
CA LEU A 840 -16.94 -2.13 0.48
C LEU A 840 -17.77 -1.49 -0.63
N PRO A 841 -17.19 -1.11 -1.79
CA PRO A 841 -17.95 -0.56 -2.92
C PRO A 841 -19.11 -1.47 -3.33
N SER A 842 -18.89 -2.78 -3.23
CA SER A 842 -19.96 -3.78 -3.21
C SER A 842 -19.48 -5.10 -2.63
N ALA A 843 -20.41 -5.91 -2.11
CA ALA A 843 -20.17 -7.29 -1.72
C ALA A 843 -21.32 -8.18 -2.23
N TRP A 844 -20.97 -9.33 -2.80
CA TRP A 844 -21.95 -10.39 -3.04
C TRP A 844 -22.28 -11.10 -1.72
N ALA A 845 -23.53 -11.50 -1.52
CA ALA A 845 -23.93 -12.45 -0.50
C ALA A 845 -24.76 -13.55 -1.16
N ILE A 846 -24.49 -14.81 -0.81
CA ILE A 846 -25.05 -15.97 -1.50
C ILE A 846 -25.92 -16.76 -0.51
N GLY A 847 -27.11 -17.18 -0.96
CA GLY A 847 -28.11 -17.89 -0.18
C GLY A 847 -28.36 -19.32 -0.67
N ASN A 848 -29.09 -20.11 0.13
CA ASN A 848 -29.47 -21.50 -0.16
C ASN A 848 -28.30 -22.50 -0.37
N ILE A 849 -27.10 -22.15 0.08
CA ILE A 849 -25.97 -23.10 0.18
C ILE A 849 -26.22 -24.03 1.39
N PRO A 850 -26.06 -25.36 1.27
CA PRO A 850 -26.25 -26.28 2.40
C PRO A 850 -25.31 -25.97 3.57
N ASP A 851 -25.83 -26.01 4.80
CA ASP A 851 -25.05 -25.69 6.00
C ASP A 851 -24.19 -26.88 6.46
N PHE A 852 -22.94 -26.93 5.99
CA PHE A 852 -21.97 -27.95 6.37
C PHE A 852 -21.23 -27.67 7.70
N SER A 853 -21.60 -26.60 8.43
CA SER A 853 -20.90 -26.16 9.67
C SER A 853 -20.92 -27.16 10.83
N LYS A 854 -21.77 -28.19 10.75
CA LYS A 854 -21.87 -29.28 11.73
C LYS A 854 -21.02 -30.51 11.40
N SER A 855 -20.14 -30.45 10.39
CA SER A 855 -19.30 -31.58 9.96
C SER A 855 -17.81 -31.38 10.29
N THR A 856 -17.13 -32.46 10.67
CA THR A 856 -15.72 -32.49 11.15
C THR A 856 -14.68 -32.43 10.02
N VAL A 857 -14.88 -31.57 9.03
CA VAL A 857 -14.19 -31.61 7.73
C VAL A 857 -13.13 -30.50 7.61
N ARG A 858 -11.98 -30.81 6.95
CA ARG A 858 -10.81 -29.92 6.86
C ARG A 858 -11.04 -28.70 5.93
N PRO A 859 -10.33 -27.57 6.13
CA PRO A 859 -10.61 -26.29 5.44
C PRO A 859 -10.52 -26.31 3.91
N TRP A 860 -9.71 -27.19 3.32
CA TRP A 860 -9.51 -27.26 1.86
C TRP A 860 -10.68 -27.91 1.09
N MET A 861 -11.72 -28.40 1.77
CA MET A 861 -12.90 -29.01 1.16
C MET A 861 -14.11 -28.04 1.02
N LEU A 862 -13.94 -26.74 1.29
CA LEU A 862 -15.03 -25.74 1.29
C LEU A 862 -15.31 -25.08 -0.08
N GLN A 863 -14.66 -25.51 -1.16
CA GLN A 863 -14.69 -24.82 -2.46
C GLN A 863 -16.02 -24.96 -3.23
N THR A 864 -16.98 -25.78 -2.78
CA THR A 864 -18.30 -25.97 -3.40
C THR A 864 -19.22 -24.73 -3.31
N SER A 865 -18.83 -23.72 -2.53
CA SER A 865 -19.69 -22.65 -2.01
C SER A 865 -19.40 -21.27 -2.62
N ARG A 866 -18.56 -21.23 -3.66
CA ARG A 866 -17.98 -20.01 -4.22
C ARG A 866 -18.12 -20.03 -5.73
N LEU A 867 -18.70 -18.99 -6.32
CA LEU A 867 -18.20 -18.55 -7.62
C LEU A 867 -16.78 -18.04 -7.38
N ASP A 868 -15.85 -18.46 -8.22
CA ASP A 868 -14.51 -17.93 -8.22
C ASP A 868 -14.49 -16.48 -8.75
N ARG A 869 -13.32 -15.85 -8.72
CA ARG A 869 -13.12 -14.48 -9.20
C ARG A 869 -13.63 -14.27 -10.62
N ALA A 870 -13.48 -15.27 -11.49
CA ALA A 870 -13.96 -15.23 -12.87
C ALA A 870 -15.49 -15.22 -12.93
N GLY A 871 -16.15 -16.05 -12.12
CA GLY A 871 -17.60 -16.05 -11.93
C GLY A 871 -18.15 -14.73 -11.37
N LEU A 872 -17.50 -14.17 -10.34
CA LEU A 872 -17.87 -12.87 -9.76
C LEU A 872 -17.62 -11.70 -10.73
N ALA A 873 -16.58 -11.77 -11.57
CA ALA A 873 -16.32 -10.79 -12.62
C ALA A 873 -17.36 -10.85 -13.76
N LEU A 874 -17.84 -12.04 -14.13
CA LEU A 874 -18.96 -12.20 -15.08
C LEU A 874 -20.27 -11.62 -14.52
N LEU A 875 -20.57 -11.90 -13.25
CA LEU A 875 -21.66 -11.28 -12.48
C LEU A 875 -21.59 -9.74 -12.53
N ASP A 876 -20.43 -9.16 -12.21
CA ASP A 876 -20.24 -7.72 -12.18
C ASP A 876 -20.32 -7.08 -13.58
N LYS A 877 -19.78 -7.75 -14.60
CA LYS A 877 -19.88 -7.33 -16.01
C LYS A 877 -21.34 -7.31 -16.48
N ALA A 878 -22.16 -8.30 -16.10
CA ALA A 878 -23.58 -8.37 -16.43
C ALA A 878 -24.37 -7.17 -15.88
N LEU A 879 -24.05 -6.76 -14.64
CA LEU A 879 -24.68 -5.59 -14.01
C LEU A 879 -24.26 -4.28 -14.69
N LEU A 880 -22.97 -4.14 -15.04
CA LEU A 880 -22.43 -2.97 -15.74
C LEU A 880 -22.98 -2.80 -17.16
N THR A 881 -23.25 -3.89 -17.89
CA THR A 881 -23.85 -3.85 -19.24
C THR A 881 -25.38 -3.72 -19.22
N GLY A 882 -26.01 -3.76 -18.04
CA GLY A 882 -27.47 -3.67 -17.90
C GLY A 882 -28.23 -4.89 -18.44
N GLN A 883 -27.56 -6.02 -18.64
CA GLN A 883 -28.16 -7.24 -19.17
C GLN A 883 -29.02 -7.95 -18.10
N THR A 884 -30.26 -8.29 -18.45
CA THR A 884 -31.19 -9.03 -17.56
C THR A 884 -30.91 -10.53 -17.54
N LYS A 885 -30.26 -11.05 -18.58
CA LYS A 885 -29.80 -12.44 -18.69
C LYS A 885 -28.38 -12.46 -19.25
N VAL A 886 -27.52 -13.30 -18.67
CA VAL A 886 -26.19 -13.61 -19.20
C VAL A 886 -25.99 -15.11 -19.22
N GLU A 887 -25.54 -15.63 -20.36
CA GLU A 887 -25.13 -17.01 -20.52
C GLU A 887 -23.63 -17.06 -20.86
N TRP A 888 -22.92 -17.95 -20.20
CA TRP A 888 -21.53 -18.30 -20.50
C TRP A 888 -21.50 -19.81 -20.79
N GLU A 889 -20.89 -20.18 -21.90
CA GLU A 889 -20.56 -21.57 -22.24
C GLU A 889 -19.05 -21.67 -22.39
N ASN A 890 -18.47 -22.82 -22.00
CA ASN A 890 -17.04 -23.07 -21.88
C ASN A 890 -16.20 -22.62 -23.10
N SER A 891 -15.77 -21.36 -23.05
CA SER A 891 -14.88 -20.70 -24.00
C SER A 891 -13.54 -20.40 -23.33
N LEU A 892 -12.46 -20.40 -24.12
CA LEU A 892 -11.09 -20.28 -23.62
C LEU A 892 -10.76 -18.90 -23.02
N GLU A 893 -11.67 -17.94 -23.08
CA GLU A 893 -11.46 -16.56 -22.60
C GLU A 893 -11.65 -16.41 -21.07
N VAL A 894 -12.52 -17.21 -20.43
CA VAL A 894 -12.82 -17.09 -19.00
C VAL A 894 -12.99 -18.49 -18.38
N PRO A 895 -11.90 -19.19 -18.02
CA PRO A 895 -11.98 -20.54 -17.45
C PRO A 895 -12.44 -20.51 -15.99
N LEU A 896 -13.70 -20.89 -15.74
CA LEU A 896 -14.19 -21.18 -14.39
C LEU A 896 -13.49 -22.43 -13.83
N GLN A 897 -13.08 -22.37 -12.57
CA GLN A 897 -12.45 -23.49 -11.86
C GLN A 897 -13.43 -24.67 -11.67
N PRO A 898 -12.95 -25.92 -11.66
CA PRO A 898 -13.78 -27.06 -11.28
C PRO A 898 -14.31 -26.88 -9.86
N LEU A 899 -15.60 -27.14 -9.66
CA LEU A 899 -16.22 -27.13 -8.33
C LEU A 899 -16.34 -28.56 -7.83
N HIS A 900 -16.03 -28.76 -6.55
CA HIS A 900 -16.35 -30.01 -5.88
C HIS A 900 -17.86 -30.06 -5.63
N ILE A 901 -18.52 -31.18 -5.92
CA ILE A 901 -19.95 -31.40 -5.63
C ILE A 901 -20.06 -32.26 -4.37
N PHE A 902 -21.00 -31.96 -3.46
CA PHE A 902 -21.14 -32.74 -2.23
C PHE A 902 -21.52 -34.19 -2.53
N GLY A 903 -20.60 -35.12 -2.28
CA GLY A 903 -20.76 -36.56 -2.55
C GLY A 903 -20.07 -37.06 -3.82
N GLU A 904 -19.51 -36.19 -4.68
CA GLU A 904 -18.84 -36.58 -5.92
C GLU A 904 -17.39 -36.05 -6.02
N ARG A 905 -16.69 -36.38 -7.11
CA ARG A 905 -15.40 -35.78 -7.46
C ARG A 905 -15.59 -34.33 -7.98
N TRP A 906 -14.48 -33.62 -8.14
CA TRP A 906 -14.43 -32.32 -8.83
C TRP A 906 -15.06 -32.42 -10.22
N ALA A 907 -16.01 -31.53 -10.51
CA ALA A 907 -16.68 -31.42 -11.80
C ALA A 907 -16.44 -30.03 -12.40
N LYS A 908 -16.07 -29.97 -13.68
CA LYS A 908 -15.87 -28.70 -14.37
C LYS A 908 -17.22 -28.09 -14.78
N VAL A 909 -17.36 -26.78 -14.63
CA VAL A 909 -18.53 -26.03 -15.12
C VAL A 909 -18.45 -25.94 -16.65
N THR A 910 -19.50 -26.37 -17.35
CA THR A 910 -19.63 -26.34 -18.81
C THR A 910 -20.47 -25.15 -19.27
N LYS A 911 -21.49 -24.78 -18.49
CA LYS A 911 -22.35 -23.62 -18.74
C LYS A 911 -22.73 -22.92 -17.43
N LEU A 912 -22.84 -21.60 -17.49
CA LEU A 912 -23.36 -20.73 -16.43
C LEU A 912 -24.47 -19.87 -17.03
N GLU A 913 -25.62 -19.85 -16.35
CA GLU A 913 -26.76 -19.01 -16.70
C GLU A 913 -27.10 -18.11 -15.51
N LEU A 914 -27.22 -16.81 -15.78
CA LEU A 914 -27.51 -15.77 -14.80
C LEU A 914 -28.77 -15.03 -15.23
N GLN A 915 -29.67 -14.80 -14.27
CA GLN A 915 -30.89 -14.02 -14.45
C GLN A 915 -30.99 -12.98 -13.33
N VAL A 916 -31.08 -11.69 -13.71
CA VAL A 916 -31.33 -10.61 -12.75
C VAL A 916 -32.82 -10.59 -12.44
N GLU A 917 -33.20 -10.92 -11.22
CA GLU A 917 -34.60 -11.06 -10.78
C GLU A 917 -35.19 -9.70 -10.36
N ALA A 918 -34.45 -8.93 -9.57
CA ALA A 918 -34.92 -7.66 -9.01
C ALA A 918 -33.76 -6.72 -8.66
N LYS A 919 -34.03 -5.40 -8.75
CA LYS A 919 -33.15 -4.34 -8.26
C LYS A 919 -33.90 -3.58 -7.17
N GLU A 920 -33.41 -3.66 -5.94
CA GLU A 920 -33.89 -2.85 -4.83
C GLU A 920 -33.01 -1.62 -4.69
N PHE A 921 -33.63 -0.46 -4.58
CA PHE A 921 -32.92 0.81 -4.52
C PHE A 921 -32.87 1.33 -3.08
N TYR A 922 -31.86 2.14 -2.77
CA TYR A 922 -31.88 2.97 -1.57
C TYR A 922 -33.03 4.00 -1.67
N VAL A 923 -33.36 4.66 -0.56
CA VAL A 923 -33.91 6.01 -0.68
C VAL A 923 -32.95 6.77 -1.59
N ASN A 924 -33.48 7.35 -2.65
CA ASN A 924 -32.70 7.89 -3.76
C ASN A 924 -32.02 6.85 -4.67
N GLY A 925 -32.72 5.83 -5.19
CA GLY A 925 -32.49 5.26 -6.54
C GLY A 925 -31.08 4.76 -6.99
N ARG A 926 -30.05 4.73 -6.13
CA ARG A 926 -28.88 3.85 -6.29
C ARG A 926 -29.30 2.43 -5.96
N GLU A 927 -28.74 1.46 -6.69
CA GLU A 927 -28.94 0.04 -6.39
C GLU A 927 -28.41 -0.24 -4.98
N ARG A 928 -29.31 -0.64 -4.07
CA ARG A 928 -28.98 -1.07 -2.71
C ARG A 928 -28.64 -2.55 -2.71
N ILE A 929 -29.52 -3.33 -3.33
CA ILE A 929 -29.39 -4.78 -3.51
C ILE A 929 -29.79 -5.11 -4.95
N VAL A 930 -28.95 -5.85 -5.67
CA VAL A 930 -29.39 -6.56 -6.89
C VAL A 930 -29.52 -8.04 -6.58
N ARG A 931 -30.67 -8.62 -6.90
CA ARG A 931 -30.96 -10.04 -6.74
C ARG A 931 -30.81 -10.76 -8.06
N CYS A 932 -30.02 -11.83 -8.06
CA CYS A 932 -29.75 -12.68 -9.20
C CYS A 932 -30.06 -14.14 -8.86
N HIS A 933 -30.66 -14.85 -9.82
CA HIS A 933 -30.62 -16.29 -9.89
C HIS A 933 -29.35 -16.71 -10.64
N VAL A 934 -28.62 -17.69 -10.12
CA VAL A 934 -27.47 -18.29 -10.80
C VAL A 934 -27.69 -19.78 -10.94
N THR A 935 -27.53 -20.30 -12.16
CA THR A 935 -27.57 -21.72 -12.50
C THR A 935 -26.24 -22.13 -13.10
N LEU A 936 -25.65 -23.18 -12.56
CA LEU A 936 -24.41 -23.80 -13.06
C LEU A 936 -24.75 -25.18 -13.62
N GLU A 937 -24.13 -25.54 -14.75
CA GLU A 937 -24.19 -26.85 -15.37
C GLU A 937 -22.79 -27.43 -15.48
N PHE A 938 -22.65 -28.72 -15.20
CA PHE A 938 -21.38 -29.42 -15.10
C PHE A 938 -21.17 -30.45 -16.23
N GLU A 939 -19.94 -30.95 -16.40
CA GLU A 939 -19.61 -32.00 -17.38
C GLU A 939 -20.44 -33.30 -17.24
N ASN A 940 -20.97 -33.58 -16.05
CA ASN A 940 -21.87 -34.70 -15.79
C ASN A 940 -23.37 -34.39 -16.06
N SER A 941 -23.67 -33.27 -16.73
CA SER A 941 -25.02 -32.71 -16.97
C SER A 941 -25.83 -32.37 -15.70
N THR A 942 -25.22 -32.39 -14.51
CA THR A 942 -25.89 -31.94 -13.28
C THR A 942 -26.05 -30.43 -13.32
N LYS A 943 -27.20 -29.93 -12.85
CA LYS A 943 -27.47 -28.51 -12.71
C LYS A 943 -27.64 -28.13 -11.24
N TYR A 944 -27.08 -27.00 -10.83
CA TYR A 944 -27.18 -26.46 -9.49
C TYR A 944 -27.57 -24.99 -9.53
N SER A 945 -28.55 -24.58 -8.73
CA SER A 945 -29.12 -23.23 -8.79
C SER A 945 -29.25 -22.61 -7.40
N TYR A 946 -28.97 -21.32 -7.27
CA TYR A 946 -28.99 -20.59 -6.00
C TYR A 946 -29.24 -19.09 -6.20
N SER A 947 -29.55 -18.39 -5.09
CA SER A 947 -29.77 -16.95 -5.07
C SER A 947 -28.51 -16.19 -4.65
N ALA A 948 -28.19 -15.13 -5.38
CA ALA A 948 -27.07 -14.23 -5.11
C ALA A 948 -27.57 -12.78 -5.03
N HIS A 949 -27.20 -12.07 -3.98
CA HIS A 949 -27.57 -10.67 -3.72
C HIS A 949 -26.31 -9.82 -3.72
N LYS A 950 -26.17 -8.84 -4.62
CA LYS A 950 -25.11 -7.84 -4.56
C LYS A 950 -25.56 -6.66 -3.72
N TYR A 951 -24.90 -6.44 -2.59
CA TYR A 951 -25.06 -5.27 -1.73
C TYR A 951 -24.03 -4.22 -2.13
N PHE A 952 -24.39 -2.94 -2.13
CA PHE A 952 -23.49 -1.81 -2.43
C PHE A 952 -23.19 -1.01 -1.17
N ASP A 953 -21.99 -0.40 -1.12
CA ASP A 953 -21.51 0.46 -0.02
C ASP A 953 -21.62 -0.16 1.39
N VAL A 954 -21.43 -1.49 1.45
CA VAL A 954 -21.84 -2.36 2.56
C VAL A 954 -20.71 -2.67 3.55
N VAL A 955 -21.05 -2.82 4.83
CA VAL A 955 -20.14 -3.27 5.91
C VAL A 955 -20.43 -4.74 6.23
N THR A 956 -19.40 -5.56 6.47
CA THR A 956 -19.52 -7.02 6.68
C THR A 956 -20.26 -7.44 7.95
N ASN A 957 -20.51 -6.49 8.87
CA ASN A 957 -21.29 -6.68 10.08
C ASN A 957 -22.77 -6.30 9.91
N GLU A 958 -23.21 -5.88 8.72
CA GLU A 958 -24.62 -5.61 8.45
C GLU A 958 -25.49 -6.87 8.56
N SER A 959 -26.71 -6.67 9.06
CA SER A 959 -27.69 -7.74 9.26
C SER A 959 -28.23 -8.23 7.91
N LEU A 960 -27.73 -9.39 7.45
CA LEU A 960 -28.21 -10.06 6.25
C LEU A 960 -29.59 -10.71 6.43
N ALA A 961 -30.25 -11.00 5.31
CA ALA A 961 -31.44 -11.86 5.29
C ALA A 961 -31.07 -13.30 5.72
N ASN A 962 -32.01 -13.98 6.39
CA ASN A 962 -31.82 -15.36 6.85
C ASN A 962 -31.39 -16.29 5.71
N GLY A 963 -30.33 -17.06 5.94
CA GLY A 963 -29.79 -18.02 4.97
C GLY A 963 -28.72 -17.47 4.01
N PHE A 964 -28.44 -16.16 4.02
CA PHE A 964 -27.36 -15.56 3.23
C PHE A 964 -26.07 -15.41 4.03
N LYS A 965 -24.92 -15.49 3.34
CA LYS A 965 -23.60 -15.14 3.88
C LYS A 965 -22.86 -14.25 2.89
N PHE A 966 -22.19 -13.20 3.38
CA PHE A 966 -21.30 -12.38 2.53
C PHE A 966 -20.19 -13.25 1.93
N HIS A 967 -20.09 -13.18 0.61
CA HIS A 967 -19.08 -13.85 -0.19
C HIS A 967 -18.09 -12.80 -0.70
N LEU A 968 -17.07 -12.57 0.12
CA LEU A 968 -15.98 -11.64 -0.16
C LEU A 968 -14.68 -12.41 -0.33
N GLU A 969 -13.96 -12.07 -1.40
CA GLU A 969 -12.53 -12.35 -1.48
C GLU A 969 -11.85 -11.52 -0.39
N ARG A 970 -11.54 -12.16 0.74
CA ARG A 970 -10.82 -11.52 1.83
C ARG A 970 -9.39 -11.28 1.34
N PRO A 971 -8.89 -10.04 1.33
CA PRO A 971 -7.55 -9.77 0.86
C PRO A 971 -6.51 -10.61 1.61
N ALA A 972 -5.60 -11.23 0.87
CA ALA A 972 -4.52 -12.04 1.44
C ALA A 972 -3.48 -11.17 2.17
N LEU A 973 -3.37 -9.90 1.78
CA LEU A 973 -2.46 -8.91 2.34
C LEU A 973 -3.04 -8.20 3.57
N THR A 974 -2.19 -7.87 4.53
CA THR A 974 -2.55 -7.02 5.68
C THR A 974 -2.66 -5.55 5.29
N HIS A 975 -1.69 -5.03 4.53
CA HIS A 975 -1.61 -3.65 4.05
C HIS A 975 -1.43 -3.60 2.53
N ASN A 976 -1.96 -2.56 1.89
CA ASN A 976 -1.97 -2.41 0.42
C ASN A 976 -0.57 -2.47 -0.19
N GLU A 977 -0.49 -2.88 -1.47
CA GLU A 977 0.69 -2.75 -2.31
C GLU A 977 0.34 -2.09 -3.64
N PHE A 978 1.22 -1.21 -4.10
CA PHE A 978 1.16 -0.61 -5.43
C PHE A 978 2.44 -1.00 -6.16
N ILE A 979 2.30 -1.57 -7.36
CA ILE A 979 3.40 -2.11 -8.15
C ILE A 979 3.38 -1.44 -9.52
N VAL A 980 4.51 -0.81 -9.89
CA VAL A 980 4.74 -0.24 -11.23
C VAL A 980 5.80 -1.05 -11.96
N TYR A 981 5.62 -1.24 -13.26
CA TYR A 981 6.46 -2.09 -14.11
C TYR A 981 7.35 -1.28 -15.07
N ASN A 982 7.37 0.05 -14.93
CA ASN A 982 8.29 0.95 -15.61
C ASN A 982 8.95 1.90 -14.58
N GLN A 983 10.28 1.98 -14.59
CA GLN A 983 11.06 2.81 -13.66
C GLN A 983 10.75 4.31 -13.82
N ALA A 984 10.40 4.75 -15.04
CA ALA A 984 10.01 6.13 -15.31
C ALA A 984 8.73 6.57 -14.55
N GLN A 985 7.91 5.64 -14.05
CA GLN A 985 6.73 5.94 -13.22
C GLN A 985 7.08 6.38 -11.80
N VAL A 986 8.36 6.50 -11.45
CA VAL A 986 8.84 6.73 -10.08
C VAL A 986 9.85 7.87 -10.04
N LYS A 987 9.64 8.80 -9.11
CA LYS A 987 10.61 9.80 -8.70
C LYS A 987 10.76 9.74 -7.18
N ILE A 988 11.98 9.66 -6.66
CA ILE A 988 12.24 9.70 -5.23
C ILE A 988 12.08 11.16 -4.79
N ALA A 989 10.99 11.47 -4.08
CA ALA A 989 10.65 12.84 -3.73
C ALA A 989 11.22 13.25 -2.36
N TYR A 990 11.22 12.34 -1.38
CA TYR A 990 11.75 12.63 -0.04
C TYR A 990 12.52 11.46 0.58
N LEU A 991 13.53 11.82 1.37
CA LEU A 991 14.23 10.96 2.32
C LEU A 991 13.79 11.35 3.74
N VAL A 992 13.23 10.40 4.48
CA VAL A 992 12.61 10.61 5.80
C VAL A 992 13.47 9.93 6.88
N GLU A 993 14.06 10.72 7.79
CA GLU A 993 14.77 10.22 8.98
C GLU A 993 13.75 9.84 10.05
N ILE A 994 13.76 8.58 10.47
CA ILE A 994 12.88 8.03 11.50
C ILE A 994 13.74 7.55 12.66
N GLU A 995 13.67 8.26 13.78
CA GLU A 995 14.30 7.85 15.03
C GLU A 995 13.56 6.67 15.65
N VAL A 996 14.33 5.68 16.12
CA VAL A 996 13.85 4.52 16.87
C VAL A 996 14.36 4.57 18.30
N ALA A 997 13.50 4.20 19.25
CA ALA A 997 13.79 4.17 20.69
C ALA A 997 14.77 3.04 21.10
#